data_AF-K2DGC6-F1
#
_entry.id   AF-K2DGC6-F1
#
_cell.length_a   1.000
_cell.length_b   1.000
_cell.length_c   1.000
_cell.angle_alpha   90.00
_cell.angle_beta   90.00
_cell.angle_gamma   90.00
#
_symmetry.space_group_name_H-M   'P 1'
#
loop_
_entity.id
_entity.type
_entity.pdbx_description
1 polymer ?
#
loop_
_entity_poly.entity_id
_entity_poly.type
_entity_poly.pdbx_seq_one_letter_code
_entity_poly.pdbx_strand_id
1 'polypeptide(L)'
;MERLVVLQTQNDDKIREYEQILGRYGVQVVQDLSYRSGVGEEIPQEETQRIQSLLQTSTPERRVLAVMREQSDLFGPDGLPLTTYPDLTTPINKTQLEVFTLEKLGTDALSEPQQQLQKRLYEAKIPGYIDLDRRSPKRSVFGWDDLFVTQGTQLTYEEMRQRRLKRSGRDQVLTQWIQEDLYYKLRKDRKFDPQQLKGTIDFSKRVSETVRAHPLLNNAHKEKYGLNRLFEAALKNGLFWRSAKNRPEANAWLPSGNTGAPLISKGDAVHEGTFMVHDLFHFLVQDLLFDGGTDELSRRIYILERMMSEAITMVLADMLFVDTLKQSGIEYDFTKRNIHPLFESLGIDFEQNRGRIKELLMANARYMLLGDNSGWRALGADEAALERFKVVVSHFSLPDYEWTAKNFENMAQEKEKIIQWRASVQPLTEQSGERLKGSRTLSEFKATLLNRSGLPESELSAIDPEGLLELIFEEVYAQAIEPSVMAAKDEPVGITSEAEELQTGFLKYITAQLYIFDVYDMVPEGSMYRQKIIRYLETHLDTLTLDNVTRVRDFYNQFIDLLFERKVIDSDEQATYKEIFPLFPPFYVSYRGDWKKEQDVAGMSRRILGKASQCRSKMPILGQFDIKGKAFQMGSDLHWDLNGGLGLSPEEAMEDLATRIIQEQNSRILFLLGDLFEGEEPNKDGKDTHEAINGLLDRVAPQFEQVIFVPGNHDLRRPVPQETAWDDFILPANVVMPKGATPEIVNIDGVKILVANLFYDMEFIGAPEWVGIDPAGIETFYRTQTTDGRWLLSGFDSVPLYREMTQNAARMITPDIDAVATHVLPHPSLATFKITQWTPELESLARQEGLTLVFDPEGDRRQAAFYQTTPDLIRRYWNYKATFMGSNLLDPRWGAKPQAGLTFLYGHNHRGREKWNVVHGTPVRFLTHQRGQWMVMGQ
;
A
#
# COMPACT_ATOMS: atom_id res chain seq x y z
N MET A 1 -13.41 -6.46 10.33
CA MET A 1 -14.44 -5.52 10.76
C MET A 1 -13.78 -4.17 10.81
N GLU A 2 -14.19 -3.27 9.92
CA GLU A 2 -13.78 -1.89 9.90
C GLU A 2 -14.32 -1.18 11.15
N ARG A 3 -13.50 -0.31 11.73
CA ARG A 3 -13.89 0.51 12.89
C ARG A 3 -13.86 1.96 12.45
N LEU A 4 -14.93 2.68 12.73
CA LEU A 4 -15.08 4.07 12.28
C LEU A 4 -15.33 5.01 13.45
N VAL A 5 -14.88 6.23 13.30
CA VAL A 5 -15.37 7.40 14.03
C VAL A 5 -15.95 8.37 13.02
N VAL A 6 -17.12 8.90 13.30
CA VAL A 6 -17.71 9.99 12.51
C VAL A 6 -17.34 11.31 13.16
N LEU A 7 -16.56 12.15 12.48
CA LEU A 7 -16.15 13.46 12.96
C LEU A 7 -17.03 14.54 12.33
N GLN A 8 -17.79 15.26 13.16
CA GLN A 8 -18.62 16.38 12.74
C GLN A 8 -17.74 17.65 12.67
N THR A 9 -17.18 17.89 11.48
CA THR A 9 -16.28 19.03 11.21
C THR A 9 -16.37 19.44 9.74
N GLN A 10 -16.20 20.74 9.47
CA GLN A 10 -15.99 21.28 8.13
C GLN A 10 -14.51 21.54 7.82
N ASN A 11 -13.61 21.23 8.76
CA ASN A 11 -12.18 21.46 8.63
C ASN A 11 -11.45 20.15 8.27
N ASP A 12 -10.90 20.10 7.06
CA ASP A 12 -10.21 18.93 6.51
C ASP A 12 -8.85 18.65 7.20
N ASP A 13 -8.18 19.68 7.74
CA ASP A 13 -6.93 19.47 8.48
C ASP A 13 -7.20 18.75 9.80
N LYS A 14 -8.36 18.99 10.44
CA LYS A 14 -8.78 18.20 11.61
C LYS A 14 -8.95 16.72 11.26
N ILE A 15 -9.51 16.41 10.09
CA ILE A 15 -9.68 15.02 9.64
C ILE A 15 -8.33 14.33 9.55
N ARG A 16 -7.34 14.96 8.91
CA ARG A 16 -5.99 14.40 8.76
C ARG A 16 -5.31 14.13 10.10
N GLU A 17 -5.43 15.05 11.06
CA GLU A 17 -4.88 14.84 12.41
C GLU A 17 -5.59 13.69 13.15
N TYR A 18 -6.92 13.58 13.04
CA TYR A 18 -7.66 12.45 13.60
C TYR A 18 -7.26 11.12 12.96
N GLU A 19 -7.11 11.08 11.63
CA GLU A 19 -6.69 9.88 10.89
C GLU A 19 -5.30 9.44 11.32
N GLN A 20 -4.37 10.37 11.55
CA GLN A 20 -3.03 10.06 12.05
C GLN A 20 -3.09 9.41 13.44
N ILE A 21 -3.89 9.95 14.36
CA ILE A 21 -3.96 9.49 15.76
C ILE A 21 -4.73 8.17 15.85
N LEU A 22 -5.91 8.10 15.25
CA LEU A 22 -6.84 6.96 15.30
C LEU A 22 -6.45 5.82 14.35
N GLY A 23 -5.71 6.15 13.29
CA GLY A 23 -5.09 5.16 12.39
C GLY A 23 -4.16 4.20 13.14
N ARG A 24 -3.51 4.65 14.23
CA ARG A 24 -2.72 3.80 15.13
C ARG A 24 -3.52 2.64 15.75
N TYR A 25 -4.84 2.75 15.76
CA TYR A 25 -5.80 1.76 16.28
C TYR A 25 -6.61 1.07 15.18
N GLY A 26 -6.28 1.29 13.91
CA GLY A 26 -7.04 0.80 12.76
C GLY A 26 -8.47 1.32 12.77
N VAL A 27 -8.65 2.58 13.23
CA VAL A 27 -9.93 3.29 13.23
C VAL A 27 -9.89 4.32 12.12
N GLN A 28 -10.80 4.18 11.17
CA GLN A 28 -11.00 5.11 10.08
C GLN A 28 -11.86 6.30 10.55
N VAL A 29 -11.65 7.47 9.93
CA VAL A 29 -12.37 8.70 10.26
C VAL A 29 -13.24 9.07 9.08
N VAL A 30 -14.52 9.33 9.34
CA VAL A 30 -15.49 9.76 8.33
C VAL A 30 -15.95 11.16 8.69
N GLN A 31 -15.85 12.08 7.74
CA GLN A 31 -16.32 13.45 7.93
C GLN A 31 -17.84 13.53 7.77
N ASP A 32 -18.50 14.23 8.69
CA ASP A 32 -19.91 14.58 8.59
C ASP A 32 -20.08 16.10 8.49
N LEU A 33 -20.34 16.56 7.26
CA LEU A 33 -20.50 17.98 6.91
C LEU A 33 -21.88 18.54 7.26
N SER A 34 -22.84 17.68 7.61
CA SER A 34 -24.25 18.08 7.69
C SER A 34 -24.68 18.55 9.09
N TYR A 35 -23.72 18.70 9.99
CA TYR A 35 -23.90 19.17 11.37
C TYR A 35 -24.10 20.69 11.45
N ARG A 36 -24.85 21.18 12.46
CA ARG A 36 -25.29 22.59 12.56
C ARG A 36 -25.08 23.30 13.89
N SER A 37 -24.72 22.61 14.99
CA SER A 37 -24.53 23.26 16.32
C SER A 37 -23.05 23.52 16.63
N GLY A 38 -22.75 24.23 17.72
CA GLY A 38 -21.41 24.30 18.32
C GLY A 38 -21.16 23.18 19.34
N VAL A 39 -19.91 23.04 19.82
CA VAL A 39 -19.61 22.22 21.02
C VAL A 39 -20.17 22.93 22.25
N GLY A 40 -20.76 22.19 23.20
CA GLY A 40 -21.30 22.74 24.45
C GLY A 40 -22.72 23.34 24.34
N GLU A 41 -23.29 23.43 23.13
CA GLU A 41 -24.67 23.85 22.93
C GLU A 41 -25.67 22.73 23.25
N GLU A 42 -26.90 23.10 23.63
CA GLU A 42 -27.99 22.13 23.76
C GLU A 42 -28.28 21.51 22.39
N ILE A 43 -28.19 20.17 22.32
CA ILE A 43 -28.30 19.46 21.05
C ILE A 43 -29.78 19.33 20.70
N PRO A 44 -30.25 19.86 19.56
CA PRO A 44 -31.63 19.71 19.13
C PRO A 44 -32.04 18.23 19.07
N GLN A 45 -33.32 17.94 19.32
CA GLN A 45 -33.83 16.56 19.28
C GLN A 45 -33.57 15.88 17.94
N GLU A 46 -33.71 16.61 16.82
CA GLU A 46 -33.42 16.12 15.47
C GLU A 46 -31.96 15.68 15.32
N GLU A 47 -31.01 16.48 15.84
CA GLU A 47 -29.59 16.16 15.81
C GLU A 47 -29.26 14.98 16.73
N THR A 48 -29.93 14.87 17.89
CA THR A 48 -29.83 13.70 18.78
C THR A 48 -30.27 12.41 18.06
N GLN A 49 -31.42 12.43 17.38
CA GLN A 49 -31.92 11.29 16.60
C GLN A 49 -30.96 10.91 15.47
N ARG A 50 -30.36 11.92 14.83
CA ARG A 50 -29.39 11.70 13.77
C ARG A 50 -28.09 11.08 14.27
N ILE A 51 -27.52 11.57 15.37
CA ILE A 51 -26.34 10.94 16.01
C ILE A 51 -26.63 9.48 16.34
N GLN A 52 -27.81 9.19 16.90
CA GLN A 52 -28.24 7.81 17.18
C GLN A 52 -28.29 6.96 15.90
N SER A 53 -28.89 7.48 14.83
CA SER A 53 -28.96 6.81 13.53
C SER A 53 -27.56 6.48 12.99
N LEU A 54 -26.62 7.44 13.02
CA LEU A 54 -25.23 7.23 12.60
C LEU A 54 -24.56 6.11 13.40
N LEU A 55 -24.71 6.09 14.72
CA LEU A 55 -24.15 5.04 15.58
C LEU A 55 -24.79 3.65 15.31
N GLN A 56 -26.06 3.64 14.90
CA GLN A 56 -26.82 2.42 14.56
C GLN A 56 -26.50 1.86 13.16
N THR A 57 -25.82 2.61 12.28
CA THR A 57 -25.43 2.13 10.93
C THR A 57 -24.39 1.00 10.92
N SER A 58 -24.01 0.46 12.08
CA SER A 58 -23.04 -0.63 12.18
C SER A 58 -23.56 -1.92 11.53
N THR A 59 -22.77 -2.49 10.62
CA THR A 59 -22.97 -3.81 9.99
C THR A 59 -22.01 -4.86 10.58
N PRO A 60 -22.14 -6.16 10.24
CA PRO A 60 -21.14 -7.17 10.62
C PRO A 60 -19.72 -6.85 10.11
N GLU A 61 -19.60 -6.12 9.01
CA GLU A 61 -18.35 -5.73 8.35
C GLU A 61 -17.80 -4.41 8.89
N ARG A 62 -18.66 -3.50 9.35
CA ARG A 62 -18.30 -2.12 9.69
C ARG A 62 -18.98 -1.67 10.98
N ARG A 63 -18.21 -1.15 11.93
CA ARG A 63 -18.71 -0.67 13.21
C ARG A 63 -18.38 0.79 13.44
N VAL A 64 -19.41 1.61 13.66
CA VAL A 64 -19.25 2.99 14.12
C VAL A 64 -19.03 2.96 15.64
N LEU A 65 -17.85 3.41 16.08
CA LEU A 65 -17.47 3.42 17.49
C LEU A 65 -18.03 4.64 18.23
N ALA A 66 -17.98 5.80 17.57
CA ALA A 66 -18.39 7.06 18.15
C ALA A 66 -18.71 8.10 17.07
N VAL A 67 -19.53 9.09 17.44
CA VAL A 67 -19.65 10.37 16.73
C VAL A 67 -18.95 11.43 17.59
N MET A 68 -18.16 12.30 16.98
CA MET A 68 -17.30 13.26 17.70
C MET A 68 -17.50 14.69 17.21
N ARG A 69 -17.41 15.64 18.15
CA ARG A 69 -17.35 17.10 17.88
C ARG A 69 -16.20 17.70 18.67
N GLU A 70 -15.43 18.57 18.04
CA GLU A 70 -14.27 19.18 18.70
C GLU A 70 -14.15 20.67 18.43
N GLN A 71 -13.88 21.41 19.50
CA GLN A 71 -13.58 22.84 19.49
C GLN A 71 -12.23 23.08 20.14
N SER A 72 -11.39 23.93 19.51
CA SER A 72 -10.08 24.33 20.01
C SER A 72 -9.88 25.81 19.74
N ASP A 73 -9.62 26.57 20.79
CA ASP A 73 -9.39 28.01 20.71
C ASP A 73 -8.27 28.43 21.68
N LEU A 74 -7.64 29.57 21.41
CA LEU A 74 -6.75 30.24 22.37
C LEU A 74 -7.57 31.13 23.28
N PHE A 75 -7.42 30.97 24.59
CA PHE A 75 -8.09 31.78 25.59
C PHE A 75 -7.09 32.72 26.25
N GLY A 76 -7.43 34.01 26.31
CA GLY A 76 -6.63 35.01 27.01
C GLY A 76 -6.64 34.80 28.54
N PRO A 77 -5.82 35.57 29.28
CA PRO A 77 -5.80 35.54 30.74
C PRO A 77 -7.15 35.87 31.41
N ASP A 78 -8.03 36.58 30.69
CA ASP A 78 -9.40 36.90 31.07
C ASP A 78 -10.39 35.74 30.87
N GLY A 79 -9.94 34.63 30.29
CA GLY A 79 -10.76 33.46 29.99
C GLY A 79 -11.66 33.61 28.77
N LEU A 80 -11.45 34.64 27.94
CA LEU A 80 -12.18 34.83 26.69
C LEU A 80 -11.37 34.31 25.48
N PRO A 81 -12.02 33.79 24.43
CA PRO A 81 -11.33 33.45 23.19
C PRO A 81 -10.62 34.67 22.58
N LEU A 82 -9.36 34.49 22.20
CA LEU A 82 -8.58 35.50 21.53
C LEU A 82 -9.05 35.67 20.09
N THR A 83 -9.42 36.91 19.72
CA THR A 83 -9.72 37.31 18.35
C THR A 83 -8.54 37.98 17.65
N THR A 84 -7.55 38.41 18.43
CA THR A 84 -6.26 38.94 17.98
C THR A 84 -5.15 38.25 18.78
N TYR A 85 -3.93 38.24 18.24
CA TYR A 85 -2.78 37.58 18.87
C TYR A 85 -1.68 38.61 19.18
N PRO A 86 -1.82 39.42 20.26
CA PRO A 86 -0.79 40.37 20.64
C PRO A 86 0.47 39.63 21.11
N ASP A 87 1.63 40.18 20.78
CA ASP A 87 2.92 39.63 21.20
C ASP A 87 3.03 39.54 22.72
N LEU A 88 3.77 38.53 23.22
CA LEU A 88 3.98 38.24 24.64
C LEU A 88 2.71 37.95 25.46
N THR A 89 1.54 37.84 24.82
CA THR A 89 0.34 37.35 25.50
C THR A 89 0.56 35.89 25.90
N THR A 90 0.08 35.49 27.08
CA THR A 90 0.19 34.11 27.58
C THR A 90 -1.15 33.37 27.53
N PRO A 91 -1.68 33.04 26.34
CA PRO A 91 -2.96 32.34 26.26
C PRO A 91 -2.84 30.87 26.67
N ILE A 92 -3.99 30.27 26.92
CA ILE A 92 -4.16 28.83 27.07
C ILE A 92 -4.86 28.30 25.83
N ASN A 93 -4.23 27.38 25.11
CA ASN A 93 -4.94 26.57 24.12
C ASN A 93 -5.86 25.60 24.87
N LYS A 94 -7.17 25.79 24.73
CA LYS A 94 -8.18 24.91 25.31
C LYS A 94 -8.86 24.13 24.19
N THR A 95 -8.78 22.81 24.30
CA THR A 95 -9.48 21.88 23.40
C THR A 95 -10.57 21.13 24.17
N GLN A 96 -11.75 21.04 23.58
CA GLN A 96 -12.89 20.28 24.10
C GLN A 96 -13.38 19.29 23.03
N LEU A 97 -13.57 18.04 23.42
CA LEU A 97 -14.06 16.96 22.58
C LEU A 97 -15.32 16.35 23.20
N GLU A 98 -16.44 16.45 22.48
CA GLU A 98 -17.66 15.70 22.79
C GLU A 98 -17.65 14.39 22.03
N VAL A 99 -17.88 13.29 22.76
CA VAL A 99 -17.96 11.95 22.19
C VAL A 99 -19.33 11.36 22.50
N PHE A 100 -20.00 10.91 21.46
CA PHE A 100 -21.30 10.26 21.52
C PHE A 100 -21.16 8.77 21.22
N THR A 101 -21.71 7.92 22.09
CA THR A 101 -21.71 6.46 21.94
C THR A 101 -23.07 5.86 22.31
N LEU A 102 -23.32 4.60 21.92
CA LEU A 102 -24.50 3.85 22.37
C LEU A 102 -24.08 2.85 23.46
N GLU A 103 -24.60 3.02 24.67
CA GLU A 103 -24.46 2.04 25.74
C GLU A 103 -25.67 1.12 25.78
N LYS A 104 -25.44 -0.18 26.02
CA LYS A 104 -26.51 -1.15 26.25
C LYS A 104 -26.94 -1.10 27.71
N LEU A 105 -28.19 -0.73 27.97
CA LEU A 105 -28.80 -0.79 29.29
C LEU A 105 -29.42 -2.16 29.53
N GLY A 106 -29.00 -2.84 30.60
CA GLY A 106 -29.59 -4.09 31.09
C GLY A 106 -29.24 -5.33 30.27
N THR A 107 -29.04 -6.45 30.98
CA THR A 107 -28.82 -7.79 30.40
C THR A 107 -29.92 -8.76 30.81
N ASP A 108 -31.13 -8.27 31.12
CA ASP A 108 -32.25 -9.17 31.35
C ASP A 108 -32.48 -9.95 30.06
N ALA A 109 -32.21 -11.26 30.11
CA ALA A 109 -32.11 -12.16 28.96
C ALA A 109 -33.41 -12.28 28.13
N LEU A 110 -34.48 -11.59 28.53
CA LEU A 110 -35.81 -11.65 27.98
C LEU A 110 -36.31 -10.32 27.39
N SER A 111 -35.59 -9.20 27.57
CA SER A 111 -35.94 -7.90 26.96
C SER A 111 -34.95 -7.52 25.88
N GLU A 112 -35.43 -6.94 24.77
CA GLU A 112 -34.53 -6.34 23.78
C GLU A 112 -33.63 -5.29 24.47
N PRO A 113 -32.30 -5.36 24.27
CA PRO A 113 -31.38 -4.46 24.93
C PRO A 113 -31.67 -3.01 24.50
N GLN A 114 -32.17 -2.20 25.42
CA GLN A 114 -32.37 -0.78 25.17
C GLN A 114 -30.98 -0.12 25.02
N GLN A 115 -30.77 0.57 23.92
CA GLN A 115 -29.56 1.36 23.70
C GLN A 115 -29.84 2.82 24.10
N GLN A 116 -29.01 3.35 24.98
CA GLN A 116 -29.06 4.76 25.37
C GLN A 116 -27.88 5.51 24.76
N LEU A 117 -28.16 6.69 24.20
CA LEU A 117 -27.13 7.62 23.77
C LEU A 117 -26.40 8.19 25.00
N GLN A 118 -25.09 8.03 25.02
CA GLN A 118 -24.21 8.58 26.05
C GLN A 118 -23.35 9.68 25.44
N LYS A 119 -23.22 10.80 26.15
CA LYS A 119 -22.35 11.92 25.82
C LYS A 119 -21.24 12.01 26.88
N ARG A 120 -19.99 11.97 26.46
CA ARG A 120 -18.82 12.26 27.30
C ARG A 120 -18.09 13.51 26.79
N LEU A 121 -17.54 14.30 27.70
CA LEU A 121 -16.78 15.50 27.39
C LEU A 121 -15.34 15.34 27.90
N TYR A 122 -14.39 15.48 26.99
CA TYR A 122 -12.95 15.49 27.29
C TYR A 122 -12.42 16.90 27.10
N GLU A 123 -11.52 17.34 27.99
CA GLU A 123 -10.93 18.68 27.95
C GLU A 123 -9.42 18.61 28.11
N ALA A 124 -8.70 19.45 27.36
CA ALA A 124 -7.26 19.65 27.50
C ALA A 124 -6.94 21.14 27.51
N LYS A 125 -5.92 21.52 28.28
CA LYS A 125 -5.39 22.88 28.40
C LYS A 125 -3.89 22.86 28.23
N ILE A 126 -3.38 23.60 27.26
CA ILE A 126 -1.95 23.74 26.99
C ILE A 126 -1.57 25.20 27.19
N PRO A 127 -0.77 25.52 28.22
CA PRO A 127 -0.26 26.87 28.41
C PRO A 127 0.85 27.18 27.39
N GLY A 128 0.90 28.44 26.97
CA GLY A 128 1.94 28.93 26.08
C GLY A 128 1.97 30.45 26.03
N TYR A 129 2.67 30.98 25.04
CA TYR A 129 2.72 32.41 24.77
C TYR A 129 2.72 32.68 23.27
N ILE A 130 2.33 33.89 22.88
CA ILE A 130 2.41 34.37 21.50
C ILE A 130 3.77 35.00 21.28
N ASP A 131 4.44 34.57 20.22
CA ASP A 131 5.72 35.11 19.74
C ASP A 131 5.53 35.54 18.28
N LEU A 132 5.40 36.85 18.05
CA LEU A 132 5.20 37.37 16.69
C LEU A 132 6.46 37.28 15.82
N ASP A 133 7.65 37.15 16.41
CA ASP A 133 8.91 37.00 15.68
C ASP A 133 9.02 35.61 15.02
N ARG A 134 8.23 34.64 15.49
CA ARG A 134 8.15 33.27 14.93
C ARG A 134 7.20 33.14 13.75
N ARG A 135 6.47 34.20 13.39
CA ARG A 135 5.47 34.18 12.32
C ARG A 135 6.08 33.65 11.02
N SER A 136 5.46 32.62 10.46
CA SER A 136 5.87 32.07 9.18
C SER A 136 5.39 32.98 8.05
N PRO A 137 6.23 33.28 7.05
CA PRO A 137 5.77 33.96 5.83
C PRO A 137 4.92 33.04 4.94
N LYS A 138 4.84 31.73 5.25
CA LYS A 138 4.10 30.76 4.45
C LYS A 138 2.60 30.89 4.68
N ARG A 139 1.82 31.11 3.61
CA ARG A 139 0.34 31.12 3.65
C ARG A 139 -0.31 29.78 4.05
N SER A 140 0.47 28.71 4.13
CA SER A 140 0.00 27.36 4.43
C SER A 140 -0.10 27.04 5.92
N VAL A 141 0.34 27.94 6.81
CA VAL A 141 0.21 27.70 8.26
C VAL A 141 -1.23 27.91 8.69
N PHE A 142 -1.78 26.93 9.41
CA PHE A 142 -3.14 26.97 9.90
C PHE A 142 -3.25 27.81 11.18
N GLY A 143 -4.11 28.83 11.15
CA GLY A 143 -4.49 29.60 12.34
C GLY A 143 -3.31 30.31 13.01
N TRP A 144 -3.03 29.93 14.25
CA TRP A 144 -2.02 30.52 15.13
C TRP A 144 -0.85 29.56 15.42
N ASP A 145 -0.74 28.46 14.67
CA ASP A 145 0.25 27.38 14.90
C ASP A 145 1.71 27.86 14.81
N ASP A 146 2.01 28.91 14.04
CA ASP A 146 3.34 29.54 13.93
C ASP A 146 3.61 30.63 14.97
N LEU A 147 2.61 31.03 15.75
CA LEU A 147 2.74 32.09 16.75
C LEU A 147 2.71 31.54 18.18
N PHE A 148 1.95 30.48 18.42
CA PHE A 148 1.78 29.93 19.76
C PHE A 148 2.92 29.00 20.14
N VAL A 149 3.79 29.48 21.03
CA VAL A 149 4.91 28.72 21.60
C VAL A 149 4.43 27.99 22.86
N THR A 150 4.60 26.66 22.89
CA THR A 150 4.17 25.87 24.05
C THR A 150 5.21 25.93 25.18
N GLN A 151 4.75 26.05 26.42
CA GLN A 151 5.64 26.22 27.59
C GLN A 151 6.58 25.01 27.83
N GLY A 152 6.20 23.81 27.38
CA GLY A 152 6.99 22.59 27.58
C GLY A 152 8.12 22.40 26.58
N THR A 153 7.89 22.73 25.31
CA THR A 153 8.86 22.49 24.24
C THR A 153 9.65 23.73 23.85
N GLN A 154 9.15 24.93 24.18
CA GLN A 154 9.67 26.21 23.67
C GLN A 154 9.68 26.27 22.14
N LEU A 155 8.81 25.49 21.50
CA LEU A 155 8.58 25.46 20.06
C LEU A 155 7.14 25.86 19.76
N THR A 156 6.93 26.45 18.59
CA THR A 156 5.58 26.66 18.04
C THR A 156 4.99 25.33 17.57
N TYR A 157 3.67 25.25 17.41
CA TYR A 157 3.06 24.04 16.83
C TYR A 157 3.52 23.76 15.41
N GLU A 158 3.80 24.79 14.62
CA GLU A 158 4.37 24.64 13.29
C GLU A 158 5.78 24.05 13.33
N GLU A 159 6.64 24.53 14.22
CA GLU A 159 7.98 23.96 14.43
C GLU A 159 7.90 22.51 14.91
N MET A 160 6.98 22.19 15.83
CA MET A 160 6.75 20.82 16.27
C MET A 160 6.23 19.93 15.12
N ARG A 161 5.34 20.45 14.26
CA ARG A 161 4.81 19.72 13.08
C ARG A 161 5.93 19.38 12.10
N GLN A 162 6.80 20.34 11.80
CA GLN A 162 7.96 20.14 10.90
C GLN A 162 8.91 19.06 11.42
N ARG A 163 8.98 18.89 12.75
CA ARG A 163 9.76 17.83 13.41
C ARG A 163 8.99 16.53 13.62
N ARG A 164 7.71 16.45 13.20
CA ARG A 164 6.78 15.34 13.47
C ARG A 164 6.55 15.05 14.96
N LEU A 165 6.66 16.08 15.79
CA LEU A 165 6.50 16.03 17.26
C LEU A 165 5.27 16.77 17.76
N LYS A 166 4.40 17.30 16.88
CA LYS A 166 3.23 18.06 17.31
C LYS A 166 2.37 17.20 18.24
N ARG A 167 2.18 17.69 19.48
CA ARG A 167 1.29 17.13 20.50
C ARG A 167 0.42 18.28 21.02
N SER A 168 -0.75 18.40 20.42
CA SER A 168 -1.72 19.47 20.63
C SER A 168 -2.76 19.10 21.69
N GLY A 169 -3.67 20.04 22.00
CA GLY A 169 -4.79 19.78 22.90
C GLY A 169 -5.73 18.70 22.33
N ARG A 170 -5.81 18.61 21.00
CA ARG A 170 -6.54 17.58 20.26
C ARG A 170 -5.96 16.19 20.52
N ASP A 171 -4.64 16.04 20.47
CA ASP A 171 -3.98 14.77 20.81
C ASP A 171 -4.33 14.34 22.23
N GLN A 172 -4.31 15.27 23.19
CA GLN A 172 -4.59 14.95 24.59
C GLN A 172 -6.04 14.48 24.82
N VAL A 173 -7.04 15.17 24.27
CA VAL A 173 -8.45 14.76 24.44
C VAL A 173 -8.76 13.46 23.71
N LEU A 174 -8.15 13.22 22.53
CA LEU A 174 -8.29 11.95 21.83
C LEU A 174 -7.63 10.82 22.59
N THR A 175 -6.44 11.04 23.13
CA THR A 175 -5.74 10.06 23.94
C THR A 175 -6.52 9.67 25.19
N GLN A 176 -7.18 10.63 25.87
CA GLN A 176 -8.08 10.31 26.99
C GLN A 176 -9.18 9.35 26.57
N TRP A 177 -9.86 9.62 25.46
CA TRP A 177 -10.90 8.74 24.91
C TRP A 177 -10.34 7.37 24.49
N ILE A 178 -9.19 7.33 23.82
CA ILE A 178 -8.52 6.09 23.39
C ILE A 178 -8.26 5.18 24.59
N GLN A 179 -7.72 5.73 25.67
CA GLN A 179 -7.39 4.99 26.88
C GLN A 179 -8.64 4.45 27.58
N GLU A 180 -9.75 5.17 27.54
CA GLU A 180 -11.01 4.77 28.17
C GLU A 180 -11.79 3.72 27.34
N ASP A 181 -11.89 3.93 26.03
CA ASP A 181 -12.82 3.21 25.16
C ASP A 181 -12.16 2.26 24.13
N LEU A 182 -10.90 2.48 23.75
CA LEU A 182 -10.22 1.61 22.77
C LEU A 182 -9.28 0.59 23.41
N TYR A 183 -8.80 0.83 24.63
CA TYR A 183 -8.02 -0.14 25.38
C TYR A 183 -8.86 -1.37 25.71
N TYR A 184 -8.22 -2.53 25.77
CA TYR A 184 -8.89 -3.74 26.21
C TYR A 184 -9.18 -3.62 27.71
N LYS A 185 -10.41 -3.97 28.12
CA LYS A 185 -10.82 -3.92 29.53
C LYS A 185 -9.97 -4.86 30.41
N LEU A 186 -9.50 -5.95 29.82
CA LEU A 186 -8.48 -6.85 30.37
C LEU A 186 -7.41 -7.05 29.29
N ARG A 187 -6.16 -7.24 29.71
CA ARG A 187 -5.11 -7.63 28.77
C ARG A 187 -5.49 -8.93 28.06
N LYS A 188 -5.06 -9.06 26.81
CA LYS A 188 -5.30 -10.29 26.05
C LYS A 188 -4.61 -11.47 26.71
N ASP A 189 -5.35 -12.55 26.89
CA ASP A 189 -4.85 -13.81 27.41
C ASP A 189 -5.50 -14.96 26.65
N ARG A 190 -4.94 -16.15 26.82
CA ARG A 190 -5.52 -17.41 26.37
C ARG A 190 -6.72 -17.78 27.24
N LYS A 191 -7.71 -18.44 26.65
CA LYS A 191 -8.96 -18.80 27.33
C LYS A 191 -8.86 -20.13 28.07
N PHE A 192 -8.17 -21.11 27.49
CA PHE A 192 -8.10 -22.48 28.00
C PHE A 192 -6.81 -22.77 28.77
N ASP A 193 -5.77 -21.98 28.56
CA ASP A 193 -4.51 -22.03 29.31
C ASP A 193 -4.01 -20.60 29.63
N PRO A 194 -4.73 -19.85 30.48
CA PRO A 194 -4.45 -18.44 30.76
C PRO A 194 -3.08 -18.28 31.43
N GLN A 195 -2.29 -17.34 30.92
CA GLN A 195 -0.96 -17.08 31.44
C GLN A 195 -0.92 -15.99 32.51
N GLN A 196 -1.95 -15.16 32.68
CA GLN A 196 -2.07 -14.17 33.75
C GLN A 196 -0.77 -13.33 33.93
N LEU A 197 -0.32 -12.66 32.87
CA LEU A 197 0.86 -11.80 32.94
C LEU A 197 0.56 -10.53 33.72
N LYS A 198 1.59 -9.97 34.40
CA LYS A 198 1.44 -8.71 35.16
C LYS A 198 1.54 -7.47 34.28
N GLY A 199 2.31 -7.56 33.19
CA GLY A 199 2.53 -6.50 32.20
C GLY A 199 2.21 -6.96 30.79
N THR A 200 2.37 -6.07 29.82
CA THR A 200 2.27 -6.48 28.40
C THR A 200 3.41 -7.41 28.05
N ILE A 201 4.65 -7.04 28.43
CA ILE A 201 5.81 -7.91 28.35
C ILE A 201 6.23 -8.31 29.77
N ASP A 202 6.32 -9.63 30.01
CA ASP A 202 6.65 -10.19 31.32
C ASP A 202 7.66 -11.35 31.16
N PHE A 203 8.89 -11.12 31.62
CA PHE A 203 9.97 -12.11 31.59
C PHE A 203 9.95 -13.06 32.79
N SER A 204 9.07 -12.83 33.78
CA SER A 204 9.00 -13.69 34.97
C SER A 204 8.33 -15.03 34.71
N LYS A 205 7.55 -15.14 33.62
CA LYS A 205 6.94 -16.39 33.16
C LYS A 205 7.65 -16.91 31.93
N ARG A 206 8.07 -18.17 32.00
CA ARG A 206 8.87 -18.80 30.96
C ARG A 206 7.98 -19.50 29.94
N VAL A 207 8.32 -19.31 28.67
CA VAL A 207 7.59 -19.96 27.59
C VAL A 207 7.94 -21.43 27.55
N SER A 208 9.20 -21.76 27.79
CA SER A 208 9.67 -23.16 27.81
C SER A 208 8.95 -24.03 28.83
N GLU A 209 8.70 -23.53 30.05
CA GLU A 209 7.93 -24.23 31.08
C GLU A 209 6.50 -24.51 30.61
N THR A 210 5.87 -23.51 29.99
CA THR A 210 4.51 -23.62 29.46
C THR A 210 4.46 -24.68 28.36
N VAL A 211 5.35 -24.58 27.37
CA VAL A 211 5.43 -25.52 26.23
C VAL A 211 5.67 -26.96 26.69
N ARG A 212 6.58 -27.16 27.64
CA ARG A 212 6.95 -28.49 28.14
C ARG A 212 5.85 -29.12 29.00
N ALA A 213 5.10 -28.31 29.76
CA ALA A 213 4.01 -28.78 30.61
C ALA A 213 2.67 -28.94 29.87
N HIS A 214 2.49 -28.29 28.71
CA HIS A 214 1.20 -28.23 28.03
C HIS A 214 0.77 -29.60 27.46
N PRO A 215 -0.41 -30.14 27.84
CA PRO A 215 -0.83 -31.48 27.45
C PRO A 215 -0.89 -31.71 25.93
N LEU A 216 -1.42 -30.77 25.16
CA LEU A 216 -1.48 -30.88 23.70
C LEU A 216 -0.10 -30.84 23.04
N LEU A 217 0.82 -30.01 23.52
CA LEU A 217 2.17 -29.88 22.96
C LEU A 217 3.09 -31.02 23.42
N ASN A 218 2.75 -31.70 24.51
CA ASN A 218 3.44 -32.87 25.04
C ASN A 218 2.71 -34.19 24.71
N ASN A 219 2.18 -34.30 23.49
CA ASN A 219 1.50 -35.51 23.03
C ASN A 219 2.48 -36.64 22.61
N ALA A 220 1.98 -37.87 22.52
CA ALA A 220 2.79 -39.07 22.28
C ALA A 220 3.47 -39.14 20.89
N HIS A 221 2.97 -38.38 19.90
CA HIS A 221 3.49 -38.41 18.53
C HIS A 221 4.43 -37.26 18.17
N LYS A 222 4.60 -36.26 19.05
CA LYS A 222 5.46 -35.10 18.77
C LYS A 222 6.91 -35.49 18.48
N GLU A 223 7.47 -36.44 19.22
CA GLU A 223 8.88 -36.86 19.08
C GLU A 223 9.08 -37.68 17.81
N LYS A 224 8.10 -38.53 17.50
CA LYS A 224 8.05 -39.31 16.27
C LYS A 224 8.08 -38.41 15.04
N TYR A 225 7.44 -37.24 15.09
CA TYR A 225 7.41 -36.25 14.00
C TYR A 225 8.59 -35.26 14.07
N GLY A 226 9.41 -35.29 15.13
CA GLY A 226 10.52 -34.36 15.33
C GLY A 226 10.11 -32.97 15.83
N LEU A 227 8.84 -32.76 16.21
CA LEU A 227 8.34 -31.46 16.67
C LEU A 227 8.97 -31.01 17.99
N ASN A 228 9.39 -31.93 18.86
CA ASN A 228 10.10 -31.60 20.09
C ASN A 228 11.41 -30.84 19.84
N ARG A 229 12.16 -31.21 18.79
CA ARG A 229 13.40 -30.52 18.41
C ARG A 229 13.11 -29.13 17.85
N LEU A 230 12.06 -29.02 17.03
CA LEU A 230 11.60 -27.73 16.51
C LEU A 230 11.10 -26.81 17.64
N PHE A 231 10.39 -27.33 18.65
CA PHE A 231 10.01 -26.52 19.81
C PHE A 231 11.24 -26.01 20.57
N GLU A 232 12.22 -26.86 20.85
CA GLU A 232 13.44 -26.42 21.56
C GLU A 232 14.27 -25.45 20.71
N ALA A 233 14.34 -25.63 19.39
CA ALA A 233 14.99 -24.67 18.49
C ALA A 233 14.28 -23.31 18.52
N ALA A 234 12.94 -23.27 18.53
CA ALA A 234 12.18 -22.03 18.68
C ALA A 234 12.42 -21.37 20.05
N LEU A 235 12.50 -22.16 21.12
CA LEU A 235 12.75 -21.66 22.48
C LEU A 235 14.16 -21.08 22.64
N LYS A 236 15.19 -21.70 22.03
CA LYS A 236 16.58 -21.17 22.01
C LYS A 236 16.67 -19.78 21.41
N ASN A 237 15.75 -19.46 20.51
CA ASN A 237 15.66 -18.18 19.85
C ASN A 237 15.06 -17.06 20.73
N GLY A 238 14.97 -17.24 22.05
CA GLY A 238 14.68 -16.18 23.01
C GLY A 238 13.22 -15.73 23.01
N LEU A 239 12.31 -16.67 23.26
CA LEU A 239 10.89 -16.39 23.36
C LEU A 239 10.50 -15.75 24.71
N PHE A 240 9.47 -14.92 24.69
CA PHE A 240 8.79 -14.41 25.88
C PHE A 240 7.32 -14.16 25.55
N TRP A 241 6.44 -14.17 26.56
CA TRP A 241 5.00 -13.94 26.35
C TRP A 241 4.65 -12.46 26.21
N ARG A 242 3.61 -12.18 25.42
CA ARG A 242 2.99 -10.87 25.27
C ARG A 242 1.49 -10.89 25.53
N SER A 243 1.05 -10.10 26.51
CA SER A 243 -0.34 -9.88 26.90
C SER A 243 -0.77 -8.44 26.60
N ALA A 244 -1.13 -8.15 25.35
CA ALA A 244 -1.42 -6.78 24.91
C ALA A 244 -2.58 -6.13 25.67
N LYS A 245 -2.42 -4.86 26.07
CA LYS A 245 -3.47 -4.03 26.72
C LYS A 245 -4.23 -3.15 25.72
N ASN A 246 -3.65 -2.92 24.56
CA ASN A 246 -4.25 -2.12 23.50
C ASN A 246 -3.95 -2.72 22.12
N ARG A 247 -4.52 -2.13 21.07
CA ARG A 247 -4.39 -2.66 19.71
C ARG A 247 -2.99 -2.44 19.09
N PRO A 248 -2.33 -1.28 19.24
CA PRO A 248 -0.93 -1.12 18.84
C PRO A 248 -0.01 -2.20 19.42
N GLU A 249 -0.10 -2.46 20.72
CA GLU A 249 0.67 -3.53 21.37
C GLU A 249 0.35 -4.91 20.82
N ALA A 250 -0.90 -5.17 20.41
CA ALA A 250 -1.29 -6.45 19.81
C ALA A 250 -0.82 -6.60 18.35
N ASN A 251 -0.69 -5.48 17.62
CA ASN A 251 -0.34 -5.46 16.20
C ASN A 251 1.18 -5.47 15.94
N ALA A 252 1.98 -5.09 16.94
CA ALA A 252 3.44 -5.14 16.80
C ALA A 252 3.87 -6.59 16.47
N TRP A 253 4.56 -6.83 15.37
CA TRP A 253 5.03 -8.18 15.06
C TRP A 253 6.41 -8.16 14.42
N LEU A 254 7.40 -8.61 15.18
CA LEU A 254 8.79 -8.75 14.79
C LEU A 254 9.45 -9.79 15.73
N PRO A 255 9.35 -11.10 15.43
CA PRO A 255 9.91 -12.17 16.25
C PRO A 255 11.42 -12.07 16.50
N SER A 256 12.17 -11.39 15.62
CA SER A 256 13.58 -11.04 15.81
C SER A 256 13.81 -9.85 16.75
N GLY A 257 12.75 -9.18 17.22
CA GLY A 257 12.79 -7.97 18.03
C GLY A 257 11.98 -8.05 19.33
N ASN A 258 11.18 -7.02 19.62
CA ASN A 258 10.56 -6.78 20.94
C ASN A 258 9.11 -7.26 21.09
N THR A 259 8.59 -8.11 20.20
CA THR A 259 7.14 -8.37 20.17
C THR A 259 6.69 -9.60 20.96
N GLY A 260 7.56 -10.58 21.20
CA GLY A 260 7.21 -11.81 21.93
C GLY A 260 6.09 -12.64 21.29
N ALA A 261 5.80 -13.80 21.86
CA ALA A 261 4.69 -14.65 21.44
C ALA A 261 3.35 -14.11 22.01
N PRO A 262 2.33 -13.87 21.17
CA PRO A 262 1.11 -13.24 21.61
C PRO A 262 0.18 -14.24 22.31
N LEU A 263 -0.51 -13.78 23.34
CA LEU A 263 -1.55 -14.56 23.99
C LEU A 263 -2.90 -14.29 23.32
N ILE A 264 -3.31 -15.20 22.43
CA ILE A 264 -4.54 -15.07 21.65
C ILE A 264 -5.55 -16.15 22.03
N SER A 265 -6.72 -15.72 22.49
CA SER A 265 -7.83 -16.62 22.79
C SER A 265 -8.47 -17.21 21.52
N LYS A 266 -8.85 -18.49 21.53
CA LYS A 266 -9.65 -19.13 20.46
C LYS A 266 -10.94 -19.77 20.98
N GLY A 267 -11.71 -20.36 20.05
CA GLY A 267 -13.02 -20.95 20.35
C GLY A 267 -12.94 -22.24 21.17
N ASP A 268 -11.85 -22.99 21.04
CA ASP A 268 -11.59 -24.26 21.71
C ASP A 268 -10.10 -24.43 22.04
N ALA A 269 -9.78 -25.35 22.97
CA ALA A 269 -8.42 -25.58 23.46
C ALA A 269 -7.47 -26.11 22.39
N VAL A 270 -7.96 -26.94 21.47
CA VAL A 270 -7.14 -27.45 20.36
C VAL A 270 -6.78 -26.30 19.42
N HIS A 271 -7.71 -25.36 19.15
CA HIS A 271 -7.47 -24.25 18.23
C HIS A 271 -6.52 -23.24 18.84
N GLU A 272 -6.71 -22.97 20.12
CA GLU A 272 -5.79 -22.14 20.89
C GLU A 272 -4.38 -22.75 20.94
N GLY A 273 -4.28 -24.07 21.14
CA GLY A 273 -3.02 -24.80 21.10
C GLY A 273 -2.35 -24.81 19.73
N THR A 274 -3.09 -25.06 18.64
CA THR A 274 -2.57 -24.99 17.26
C THR A 274 -2.07 -23.58 16.94
N PHE A 275 -2.85 -22.56 17.29
CA PHE A 275 -2.48 -21.16 17.03
C PHE A 275 -1.26 -20.73 17.85
N MET A 276 -1.16 -21.19 19.11
CA MET A 276 0.06 -20.99 19.90
C MET A 276 1.26 -21.64 19.21
N VAL A 277 1.15 -22.89 18.75
CA VAL A 277 2.26 -23.56 18.04
C VAL A 277 2.65 -22.83 16.75
N HIS A 278 1.68 -22.29 16.02
CA HIS A 278 1.92 -21.43 14.86
C HIS A 278 2.77 -20.21 15.25
N ASP A 279 2.34 -19.45 16.26
CA ASP A 279 3.07 -18.28 16.77
C ASP A 279 4.47 -18.64 17.30
N LEU A 280 4.64 -19.79 17.94
CA LEU A 280 5.94 -20.29 18.40
C LEU A 280 6.90 -20.52 17.23
N PHE A 281 6.42 -21.10 16.13
CA PHE A 281 7.27 -21.46 14.99
C PHE A 281 7.73 -20.26 14.16
N HIS A 282 7.15 -19.07 14.32
CA HIS A 282 7.73 -17.84 13.76
C HIS A 282 9.09 -17.49 14.38
N PHE A 283 9.44 -18.06 15.53
CA PHE A 283 10.76 -17.90 16.13
C PHE A 283 11.78 -18.91 15.57
N LEU A 284 11.37 -19.88 14.76
CA LEU A 284 12.29 -20.72 13.97
C LEU A 284 12.80 -19.96 12.74
N VAL A 285 11.88 -19.32 12.02
CA VAL A 285 12.17 -18.51 10.83
C VAL A 285 12.01 -17.04 11.22
N GLN A 286 13.05 -16.52 11.86
CA GLN A 286 13.06 -15.15 12.38
C GLN A 286 13.11 -14.14 11.25
N ASP A 287 12.18 -13.17 11.29
CA ASP A 287 12.17 -12.03 10.38
C ASP A 287 13.56 -11.37 10.26
N LEU A 288 13.98 -11.08 9.04
CA LEU A 288 15.17 -10.28 8.77
C LEU A 288 15.06 -8.88 9.41
N LEU A 289 16.12 -8.46 10.10
CA LEU A 289 16.23 -7.10 10.62
C LEU A 289 16.57 -6.14 9.47
N PHE A 290 15.70 -5.15 9.25
CA PHE A 290 15.98 -4.10 8.29
C PHE A 290 17.16 -3.24 8.75
N ASP A 291 18.11 -3.02 7.85
CA ASP A 291 19.36 -2.30 8.10
C ASP A 291 19.62 -1.17 7.09
N GLY A 292 18.60 -0.79 6.31
CA GLY A 292 18.65 0.33 5.38
C GLY A 292 18.71 -0.05 3.89
N GLY A 293 18.77 -1.34 3.55
CA GLY A 293 18.74 -1.81 2.16
C GLY A 293 17.38 -1.55 1.49
N THR A 294 17.32 -0.58 0.56
CA THR A 294 16.07 -0.17 -0.14
C THR A 294 16.02 -0.51 -1.63
N ASP A 295 17.02 -1.21 -2.17
CA ASP A 295 16.97 -1.65 -3.57
C ASP A 295 15.89 -2.71 -3.81
N GLU A 296 15.49 -2.91 -5.07
CA GLU A 296 14.40 -3.81 -5.43
C GLU A 296 14.68 -5.27 -5.03
N LEU A 297 15.94 -5.72 -5.12
CA LEU A 297 16.31 -7.05 -4.68
C LEU A 297 16.15 -7.19 -3.16
N SER A 298 16.64 -6.23 -2.37
CA SER A 298 16.45 -6.19 -0.92
C SER A 298 14.96 -6.20 -0.54
N ARG A 299 14.13 -5.42 -1.25
CA ARG A 299 12.68 -5.42 -1.08
C ARG A 299 12.05 -6.80 -1.35
N ARG A 300 12.38 -7.42 -2.49
CA ARG A 300 11.86 -8.75 -2.87
C ARG A 300 12.28 -9.83 -1.88
N ILE A 301 13.55 -9.80 -1.44
CA ILE A 301 14.08 -10.73 -0.42
C ILE A 301 13.31 -10.57 0.88
N TYR A 302 13.15 -9.35 1.38
CA TYR A 302 12.43 -9.09 2.64
C TYR A 302 10.99 -9.61 2.60
N ILE A 303 10.27 -9.32 1.51
CA ILE A 303 8.88 -9.74 1.36
C ILE A 303 8.77 -11.27 1.27
N LEU A 304 9.60 -11.92 0.45
CA LEU A 304 9.58 -13.37 0.27
C LEU A 304 9.98 -14.11 1.54
N GLU A 305 11.05 -13.70 2.23
CA GLU A 305 11.50 -14.35 3.46
C GLU A 305 10.45 -14.23 4.57
N ARG A 306 9.86 -13.05 4.76
CA ARG A 306 8.83 -12.84 5.77
C ARG A 306 7.56 -13.65 5.49
N MET A 307 7.09 -13.65 4.23
CA MET A 307 5.95 -14.49 3.83
C MET A 307 6.27 -15.99 3.93
N MET A 308 7.53 -16.38 3.79
CA MET A 308 7.96 -17.76 3.94
C MET A 308 7.89 -18.23 5.39
N SER A 309 8.08 -17.34 6.37
CA SER A 309 7.82 -17.64 7.78
C SER A 309 6.38 -18.15 7.97
N GLU A 310 5.37 -17.41 7.48
CA GLU A 310 3.95 -17.82 7.50
C GLU A 310 3.71 -19.16 6.76
N ALA A 311 4.35 -19.36 5.61
CA ALA A 311 4.22 -20.59 4.86
C ALA A 311 4.81 -21.80 5.60
N ILE A 312 5.92 -21.64 6.28
CA ILE A 312 6.55 -22.72 7.05
C ILE A 312 5.72 -23.00 8.32
N THR A 313 5.32 -21.97 9.07
CA THR A 313 4.55 -22.15 10.31
C THR A 313 3.22 -22.85 10.05
N MET A 314 2.54 -22.55 8.95
CA MET A 314 1.27 -23.20 8.61
C MET A 314 1.40 -24.72 8.38
N VAL A 315 2.46 -25.19 7.71
CA VAL A 315 2.68 -26.64 7.55
C VAL A 315 3.04 -27.27 8.89
N LEU A 316 3.94 -26.66 9.66
CA LEU A 316 4.38 -27.24 10.92
C LEU A 316 3.26 -27.28 11.97
N ALA A 317 2.44 -26.22 12.06
CA ALA A 317 1.40 -26.08 13.06
C ALA A 317 0.05 -26.64 12.60
N ASP A 318 -0.46 -26.20 11.44
CA ASP A 318 -1.82 -26.51 10.99
C ASP A 318 -1.93 -27.84 10.24
N MET A 319 -0.81 -28.44 9.84
CA MET A 319 -0.76 -29.80 9.28
C MET A 319 -0.10 -30.78 10.26
N LEU A 320 1.22 -30.68 10.48
CA LEU A 320 1.97 -31.71 11.20
C LEU A 320 1.58 -31.78 12.67
N PHE A 321 1.56 -30.65 13.39
CA PHE A 321 1.17 -30.65 14.80
C PHE A 321 -0.28 -31.10 15.01
N VAL A 322 -1.23 -30.62 14.20
CA VAL A 322 -2.63 -31.10 14.22
C VAL A 322 -2.69 -32.61 14.01
N ASP A 323 -1.91 -33.15 13.07
CA ASP A 323 -1.85 -34.59 12.83
C ASP A 323 -1.31 -35.36 14.05
N THR A 324 -0.28 -34.84 14.74
CA THR A 324 0.21 -35.48 15.98
C THR A 324 -0.86 -35.57 17.07
N LEU A 325 -1.77 -34.60 17.16
CA LEU A 325 -2.89 -34.64 18.10
C LEU A 325 -3.87 -35.75 17.73
N LYS A 326 -4.21 -35.86 16.43
CA LYS A 326 -5.09 -36.90 15.90
C LYS A 326 -4.52 -38.30 16.13
N GLN A 327 -3.25 -38.52 15.80
CA GLN A 327 -2.56 -39.81 16.02
C GLN A 327 -2.42 -40.15 17.51
N SER A 328 -2.33 -39.14 18.38
CA SER A 328 -2.30 -39.33 19.83
C SER A 328 -3.68 -39.64 20.45
N GLY A 329 -4.73 -39.79 19.63
CA GLY A 329 -6.07 -40.13 20.10
C GLY A 329 -6.80 -39.00 20.81
N ILE A 330 -6.41 -37.74 20.57
CA ILE A 330 -7.13 -36.59 21.11
C ILE A 330 -8.52 -36.52 20.45
N GLU A 331 -9.57 -36.62 21.26
CA GLU A 331 -10.96 -36.54 20.79
C GLU A 331 -11.28 -35.09 20.36
N TYR A 332 -11.30 -34.86 19.05
CA TYR A 332 -11.57 -33.56 18.45
C TYR A 332 -12.12 -33.72 17.02
N ASP A 333 -13.00 -32.82 16.60
CA ASP A 333 -13.44 -32.74 15.21
C ASP A 333 -12.40 -32.01 14.35
N PHE A 334 -11.44 -32.78 13.84
CA PHE A 334 -10.33 -32.25 13.04
C PHE A 334 -10.76 -31.63 11.71
N THR A 335 -11.99 -31.86 11.24
CA THR A 335 -12.51 -31.18 10.03
C THR A 335 -12.64 -29.68 10.21
N LYS A 336 -12.71 -29.19 11.46
CA LYS A 336 -12.70 -27.75 11.80
C LYS A 336 -11.34 -27.08 11.60
N ARG A 337 -10.27 -27.85 11.40
CA ARG A 337 -8.94 -27.33 11.03
C ARG A 337 -8.83 -27.33 9.52
N ASN A 338 -9.35 -26.29 8.88
CA ASN A 338 -9.56 -26.27 7.42
C ASN A 338 -8.31 -26.54 6.53
N ILE A 339 -7.10 -26.46 7.09
CA ILE A 339 -5.83 -26.75 6.40
C ILE A 339 -5.44 -28.24 6.50
N HIS A 340 -5.66 -28.90 7.65
CA HIS A 340 -5.26 -30.29 7.90
C HIS A 340 -5.84 -31.32 6.89
N PRO A 341 -7.09 -31.19 6.41
CA PRO A 341 -7.65 -32.09 5.39
C PRO A 341 -6.81 -32.20 4.11
N LEU A 342 -6.08 -31.16 3.72
CA LEU A 342 -5.16 -31.25 2.57
C LEU A 342 -4.03 -32.24 2.87
N PHE A 343 -3.40 -32.12 4.03
CA PHE A 343 -2.34 -33.02 4.46
C PHE A 343 -2.84 -34.46 4.60
N GLU A 344 -4.01 -34.66 5.21
CA GLU A 344 -4.62 -35.99 5.34
C GLU A 344 -4.87 -36.64 3.97
N SER A 345 -5.27 -35.85 2.96
CA SER A 345 -5.53 -36.35 1.61
C SER A 345 -4.30 -36.94 0.92
N LEU A 346 -3.09 -36.57 1.34
CA LEU A 346 -1.85 -37.08 0.77
C LEU A 346 -1.58 -38.54 1.15
N GLY A 347 -2.26 -39.07 2.17
CA GLY A 347 -2.06 -40.45 2.64
C GLY A 347 -0.63 -40.75 3.13
N ILE A 348 0.11 -39.72 3.55
CA ILE A 348 1.51 -39.84 3.98
C ILE A 348 1.54 -40.29 5.44
N ASP A 349 2.10 -41.47 5.71
CA ASP A 349 2.58 -41.82 7.04
C ASP A 349 3.86 -41.01 7.32
N PHE A 350 3.72 -39.88 7.97
CA PHE A 350 4.83 -38.96 8.19
C PHE A 350 5.87 -39.49 9.19
N GLU A 351 5.48 -40.35 10.13
CA GLU A 351 6.43 -40.99 11.06
C GLU A 351 7.49 -41.80 10.28
N GLN A 352 7.06 -42.50 9.23
CA GLN A 352 7.94 -43.27 8.34
C GLN A 352 8.61 -42.42 7.24
N ASN A 353 8.03 -41.26 6.90
CA ASN A 353 8.42 -40.46 5.75
C ASN A 353 8.85 -39.02 6.11
N ARG A 354 9.46 -38.80 7.29
CA ARG A 354 9.92 -37.47 7.74
C ARG A 354 10.79 -36.72 6.73
N GLY A 355 11.53 -37.45 5.89
CA GLY A 355 12.33 -36.89 4.80
C GLY A 355 11.54 -35.99 3.84
N ARG A 356 10.22 -36.19 3.73
CA ARG A 356 9.32 -35.44 2.85
C ARG A 356 8.92 -34.07 3.38
N ILE A 357 9.37 -33.68 4.58
CA ILE A 357 9.05 -32.36 5.14
C ILE A 357 9.46 -31.21 4.21
N LYS A 358 10.60 -31.34 3.53
CA LYS A 358 11.09 -30.33 2.59
C LYS A 358 10.12 -30.14 1.42
N GLU A 359 9.59 -31.23 0.89
CA GLU A 359 8.61 -31.21 -0.21
C GLU A 359 7.31 -30.52 0.22
N LEU A 360 6.81 -30.83 1.42
CA LEU A 360 5.60 -30.22 1.99
C LEU A 360 5.77 -28.71 2.19
N LEU A 361 6.89 -28.31 2.78
CA LEU A 361 7.20 -26.90 3.02
C LEU A 361 7.37 -26.13 1.71
N MET A 362 8.08 -26.70 0.73
CA MET A 362 8.26 -26.06 -0.58
C MET A 362 6.95 -25.95 -1.36
N ALA A 363 6.13 -27.02 -1.38
CA ALA A 363 4.82 -26.99 -2.03
C ALA A 363 3.92 -25.90 -1.43
N ASN A 364 3.96 -25.75 -0.11
CA ASN A 364 3.22 -24.70 0.56
C ASN A 364 3.77 -23.29 0.27
N ALA A 365 5.09 -23.12 0.32
CA ALA A 365 5.75 -21.84 0.03
C ALA A 365 5.45 -21.37 -1.39
N ARG A 366 5.57 -22.26 -2.40
CA ARG A 366 5.20 -21.94 -3.79
C ARG A 366 3.75 -21.51 -3.93
N TYR A 367 2.82 -22.21 -3.26
CA TYR A 367 1.43 -21.82 -3.32
C TYR A 367 1.16 -20.48 -2.62
N MET A 368 1.62 -20.30 -1.37
CA MET A 368 1.37 -19.09 -0.60
C MET A 368 2.06 -17.84 -1.15
N LEU A 369 3.20 -18.00 -1.82
CA LEU A 369 4.00 -16.87 -2.28
C LEU A 369 3.88 -16.62 -3.80
N LEU A 370 3.50 -17.61 -4.60
CA LEU A 370 3.38 -17.48 -6.06
C LEU A 370 2.02 -17.91 -6.61
N GLY A 371 1.16 -18.53 -5.78
CA GLY A 371 -0.08 -19.15 -6.22
C GLY A 371 0.10 -20.47 -6.98
N ASP A 372 1.32 -21.01 -7.03
CA ASP A 372 1.62 -22.27 -7.71
C ASP A 372 1.24 -23.48 -6.85
N ASN A 373 0.26 -24.26 -7.32
CA ASN A 373 -0.20 -25.47 -6.66
C ASN A 373 0.36 -26.77 -7.27
N SER A 374 1.29 -26.68 -8.22
CA SER A 374 1.91 -27.84 -8.88
C SER A 374 2.57 -28.80 -7.88
N GLY A 375 3.23 -28.25 -6.84
CA GLY A 375 3.85 -29.02 -5.77
C GLY A 375 2.84 -29.88 -5.01
N TRP A 376 1.67 -29.33 -4.66
CA TRP A 376 0.61 -30.09 -3.99
C TRP A 376 0.05 -31.21 -4.86
N ARG A 377 -0.17 -30.94 -6.15
CA ARG A 377 -0.63 -31.96 -7.10
C ARG A 377 0.40 -33.07 -7.29
N ALA A 378 1.69 -32.72 -7.36
CA ALA A 378 2.78 -33.68 -7.47
C ALA A 378 2.88 -34.60 -6.23
N LEU A 379 2.50 -34.08 -5.06
CA LEU A 379 2.42 -34.86 -3.82
C LEU A 379 1.18 -35.78 -3.74
N GLY A 380 0.25 -35.67 -4.70
CA GLY A 380 -0.96 -36.48 -4.75
C GLY A 380 -2.15 -35.91 -3.95
N ALA A 381 -2.20 -34.59 -3.75
CA ALA A 381 -3.33 -33.94 -3.07
C ALA A 381 -4.66 -34.21 -3.77
N ASP A 382 -5.70 -34.51 -2.98
CA ASP A 382 -7.08 -34.55 -3.48
C ASP A 382 -7.52 -33.15 -3.93
N GLU A 383 -8.14 -33.04 -5.11
CA GLU A 383 -8.49 -31.74 -5.69
C GLU A 383 -9.54 -31.00 -4.84
N ALA A 384 -10.48 -31.71 -4.22
CA ALA A 384 -11.48 -31.07 -3.37
C ALA A 384 -10.87 -30.55 -2.05
N ALA A 385 -9.91 -31.28 -1.48
CA ALA A 385 -9.14 -30.81 -0.33
C ALA A 385 -8.26 -29.60 -0.70
N LEU A 386 -7.62 -29.63 -1.87
CA LEU A 386 -6.81 -28.53 -2.39
C LEU A 386 -7.64 -27.26 -2.61
N GLU A 387 -8.82 -27.34 -3.24
CA GLU A 387 -9.68 -26.16 -3.44
C GLU A 387 -10.16 -25.54 -2.12
N ARG A 388 -10.51 -26.36 -1.12
CA ARG A 388 -10.83 -25.85 0.22
C ARG A 388 -9.64 -25.13 0.86
N PHE A 389 -8.46 -25.72 0.76
CA PHE A 389 -7.23 -25.12 1.25
C PHE A 389 -6.93 -23.77 0.58
N LYS A 390 -7.05 -23.69 -0.75
CA LYS A 390 -6.83 -22.47 -1.53
C LYS A 390 -7.68 -21.29 -1.05
N VAL A 391 -8.97 -21.54 -0.76
CA VAL A 391 -9.91 -20.53 -0.24
C VAL A 391 -9.46 -20.02 1.13
N VAL A 392 -9.05 -20.94 2.02
CA VAL A 392 -8.64 -20.60 3.38
C VAL A 392 -7.34 -19.81 3.36
N VAL A 393 -6.34 -20.26 2.60
CA VAL A 393 -5.02 -19.63 2.54
C VAL A 393 -5.08 -18.25 1.91
N SER A 394 -5.82 -18.09 0.81
CA SER A 394 -5.99 -16.77 0.17
C SER A 394 -6.62 -15.74 1.12
N HIS A 395 -7.45 -16.17 2.08
CA HIS A 395 -8.03 -15.29 3.09
C HIS A 395 -6.97 -14.60 3.97
N PHE A 396 -5.85 -15.28 4.25
CA PHE A 396 -4.76 -14.82 5.13
C PHE A 396 -3.58 -14.25 4.33
N SER A 397 -3.08 -14.99 3.33
CA SER A 397 -1.89 -14.62 2.57
C SER A 397 -2.01 -13.26 1.87
N LEU A 398 -3.19 -12.90 1.36
CA LEU A 398 -3.39 -11.63 0.65
C LEU A 398 -3.19 -10.41 1.60
N PRO A 399 -3.89 -10.32 2.75
CA PRO A 399 -3.57 -9.33 3.79
C PRO A 399 -2.11 -9.32 4.24
N ASP A 400 -1.51 -10.48 4.46
CA ASP A 400 -0.15 -10.57 5.01
C ASP A 400 0.88 -10.04 4.01
N TYR A 401 0.64 -10.23 2.71
CA TYR A 401 1.41 -9.61 1.64
C TYR A 401 1.35 -8.08 1.68
N GLU A 402 0.14 -7.53 1.76
CA GLU A 402 -0.08 -6.08 1.83
C GLU A 402 0.55 -5.48 3.08
N TRP A 403 0.39 -6.17 4.21
CA TRP A 403 0.97 -5.77 5.48
C TRP A 403 2.50 -5.79 5.45
N THR A 404 3.09 -6.87 4.92
CA THR A 404 4.55 -7.03 4.78
C THR A 404 5.15 -5.99 3.85
N ALA A 405 4.54 -5.76 2.69
CA ALA A 405 4.97 -4.73 1.75
C ALA A 405 4.89 -3.34 2.38
N LYS A 406 3.80 -3.04 3.11
CA LYS A 406 3.64 -1.74 3.77
C LYS A 406 4.66 -1.52 4.89
N ASN A 407 4.99 -2.55 5.66
CA ASN A 407 6.04 -2.47 6.66
C ASN A 407 7.40 -2.16 6.04
N PHE A 408 7.75 -2.79 4.91
CA PHE A 408 8.97 -2.48 4.19
C PHE A 408 9.00 -1.00 3.73
N GLU A 409 7.91 -0.51 3.12
CA GLU A 409 7.79 0.90 2.72
C GLU A 409 8.00 1.85 3.90
N ASN A 410 7.37 1.55 5.03
CA ASN A 410 7.47 2.37 6.23
C ASN A 410 8.90 2.40 6.79
N MET A 411 9.59 1.27 6.83
CA MET A 411 11.00 1.20 7.25
C MET A 411 11.91 1.91 6.25
N ALA A 412 11.66 1.77 4.94
CA ALA A 412 12.42 2.44 3.90
C ALA A 412 12.29 3.98 3.96
N GLN A 413 11.14 4.51 4.40
CA GLN A 413 10.95 5.94 4.64
C GLN A 413 11.76 6.49 5.82
N GLU A 414 12.16 5.63 6.77
CA GLU A 414 12.92 6.00 7.97
C GLU A 414 14.33 5.37 7.97
N LYS A 415 14.85 5.01 6.78
CA LYS A 415 16.08 4.21 6.63
C LYS A 415 17.29 4.85 7.32
N GLU A 416 17.44 6.18 7.29
CA GLU A 416 18.58 6.87 7.90
C GLU A 416 18.59 6.68 9.42
N LYS A 417 17.43 6.75 10.07
CA LYS A 417 17.32 6.52 11.51
C LYS A 417 17.58 5.05 11.86
N ILE A 418 17.12 4.13 11.03
CA ILE A 418 17.36 2.70 11.24
C ILE A 418 18.86 2.38 11.13
N ILE A 419 19.55 2.94 10.12
CA ILE A 419 21.01 2.81 9.98
C ILE A 419 21.72 3.35 11.24
N GLN A 420 21.33 4.53 11.72
CA GLN A 420 21.90 5.13 12.92
C GLN A 420 21.68 4.26 14.16
N TRP A 421 20.45 3.75 14.34
CA TRP A 421 20.14 2.84 15.44
C TRP A 421 20.98 1.58 15.39
N ARG A 422 21.10 0.93 14.22
CA ARG A 422 21.92 -0.27 14.04
C ARG A 422 23.37 -0.01 14.43
N ALA A 423 23.95 1.12 14.01
CA ALA A 423 25.29 1.51 14.43
C ALA A 423 25.37 1.75 15.95
N SER A 424 24.33 2.33 16.55
CA SER A 424 24.31 2.63 17.99
C SER A 424 24.24 1.39 18.89
N VAL A 425 23.61 0.31 18.41
CA VAL A 425 23.48 -0.96 19.16
C VAL A 425 24.49 -2.03 18.72
N GLN A 426 25.35 -1.71 17.75
CA GLN A 426 26.39 -2.62 17.26
C GLN A 426 27.24 -3.27 18.37
N PRO A 427 27.69 -2.54 19.42
CA PRO A 427 28.47 -3.16 20.50
C PRO A 427 27.74 -4.30 21.20
N LEU A 428 26.42 -4.15 21.43
CA LEU A 428 25.60 -5.21 22.01
C LEU A 428 25.48 -6.39 21.06
N THR A 429 25.29 -6.15 19.77
CA THR A 429 25.15 -7.24 18.79
C THR A 429 26.44 -8.05 18.63
N GLU A 430 27.60 -7.39 18.61
CA GLU A 430 28.91 -8.04 18.49
C GLU A 430 29.26 -8.87 19.73
N GLN A 431 29.02 -8.33 20.93
CA GLN A 431 29.31 -9.05 22.17
C GLN A 431 28.31 -10.19 22.46
N SER A 432 27.07 -10.07 21.97
CA SER A 432 26.03 -11.10 22.16
C SER A 432 26.33 -12.42 21.44
N GLY A 433 27.24 -12.42 20.46
CA GLY A 433 27.66 -13.62 19.75
C GLY A 433 26.48 -14.42 19.19
N GLU A 434 26.46 -15.72 19.46
CA GLU A 434 25.42 -16.64 18.97
C GLU A 434 24.00 -16.27 19.46
N ARG A 435 23.84 -15.54 20.57
CA ARG A 435 22.52 -15.22 21.16
C ARG A 435 21.66 -14.35 20.24
N LEU A 436 22.26 -13.40 19.52
CA LEU A 436 21.56 -12.54 18.56
C LEU A 436 21.79 -12.97 17.10
N LYS A 437 22.60 -14.01 16.86
CA LYS A 437 22.95 -14.48 15.51
C LYS A 437 21.75 -15.00 14.71
N GLY A 438 20.68 -15.44 15.39
CA GLY A 438 19.41 -15.79 14.73
C GLY A 438 18.71 -14.60 14.07
N SER A 439 19.04 -13.36 14.45
CA SER A 439 18.40 -12.14 13.95
C SER A 439 19.27 -11.46 12.88
N ARG A 440 19.47 -12.16 11.76
CA ARG A 440 20.24 -11.67 10.61
C ARG A 440 19.66 -10.38 10.05
N THR A 441 20.52 -9.51 9.55
CA THR A 441 20.06 -8.35 8.79
C THR A 441 19.68 -8.70 7.36
N LEU A 442 18.90 -7.82 6.73
CA LEU A 442 18.55 -7.95 5.32
C LEU A 442 19.80 -7.97 4.42
N SER A 443 20.79 -7.12 4.70
CA SER A 443 22.04 -7.09 3.91
C SER A 443 22.89 -8.34 4.13
N GLU A 444 22.97 -8.86 5.36
CA GLU A 444 23.67 -10.12 5.65
C GLU A 444 23.05 -11.29 4.90
N PHE A 445 21.73 -11.40 4.93
CA PHE A 445 21.01 -12.46 4.22
C PHE A 445 21.17 -12.35 2.70
N LYS A 446 21.04 -11.14 2.15
CA LYS A 446 21.30 -10.86 0.73
C LYS A 446 22.73 -11.28 0.32
N ALA A 447 23.73 -10.97 1.14
CA ALA A 447 25.11 -11.40 0.90
C ALA A 447 25.26 -12.93 0.91
N THR A 448 24.54 -13.63 1.80
CA THR A 448 24.50 -15.10 1.79
C THR A 448 23.93 -15.64 0.47
N LEU A 449 22.84 -15.07 -0.04
CA LEU A 449 22.25 -15.50 -1.32
C LEU A 449 23.18 -15.25 -2.52
N LEU A 450 23.87 -14.10 -2.56
CA LEU A 450 24.87 -13.81 -3.59
C LEU A 450 26.01 -14.84 -3.57
N ASN A 451 26.56 -15.11 -2.39
CA ASN A 451 27.64 -16.09 -2.23
C ASN A 451 27.19 -17.51 -2.60
N ARG A 452 25.98 -17.90 -2.21
CA ARG A 452 25.45 -19.25 -2.45
C ARG A 452 25.08 -19.49 -3.91
N SER A 453 24.50 -18.49 -4.57
CA SER A 453 24.13 -18.58 -5.99
C SER A 453 25.34 -18.44 -6.92
N GLY A 454 26.39 -17.75 -6.47
CA GLY A 454 27.53 -17.39 -7.30
C GLY A 454 27.20 -16.33 -8.37
N LEU A 455 26.00 -15.75 -8.32
CA LEU A 455 25.54 -14.74 -9.27
C LEU A 455 25.97 -13.34 -8.81
N PRO A 456 26.35 -12.44 -9.73
CA PRO A 456 26.48 -11.03 -9.40
C PRO A 456 25.13 -10.43 -9.03
N GLU A 457 25.14 -9.36 -8.24
CA GLU A 457 23.91 -8.74 -7.72
C GLU A 457 22.94 -8.30 -8.82
N SER A 458 23.44 -7.81 -9.96
CA SER A 458 22.61 -7.46 -11.10
C SER A 458 21.84 -8.64 -11.70
N GLU A 459 22.42 -9.85 -11.69
CA GLU A 459 21.78 -11.06 -12.18
C GLU A 459 20.79 -11.61 -11.15
N LEU A 460 21.17 -11.63 -9.87
CA LEU A 460 20.24 -12.03 -8.81
C LEU A 460 19.05 -11.07 -8.71
N SER A 461 19.25 -9.77 -8.94
CA SER A 461 18.16 -8.80 -9.01
C SER A 461 17.23 -9.03 -10.20
N ALA A 462 17.74 -9.63 -11.28
CA ALA A 462 16.99 -9.92 -12.49
C ALA A 462 16.31 -11.30 -12.45
N ILE A 463 16.64 -12.18 -11.49
CA ILE A 463 16.01 -13.50 -11.37
C ILE A 463 14.49 -13.34 -11.21
N ASP A 464 13.72 -14.25 -11.79
CA ASP A 464 12.27 -14.26 -11.61
C ASP A 464 11.88 -14.57 -10.15
N PRO A 465 10.63 -14.29 -9.74
CA PRO A 465 10.17 -14.56 -8.38
C PRO A 465 10.27 -16.03 -7.95
N GLU A 466 10.19 -16.98 -8.89
CA GLU A 466 10.25 -18.41 -8.59
C GLU A 466 11.67 -18.84 -8.23
N GLY A 467 12.66 -18.49 -9.07
CA GLY A 467 14.07 -18.74 -8.78
C GLY A 467 14.54 -18.03 -7.50
N LEU A 468 14.06 -16.80 -7.25
CA LEU A 468 14.39 -16.12 -5.98
C LEU A 468 13.77 -16.84 -4.77
N LEU A 469 12.51 -17.27 -4.88
CA LEU A 469 11.82 -18.02 -3.83
C LEU A 469 12.61 -19.29 -3.48
N GLU A 470 13.04 -20.06 -4.48
CA GLU A 470 13.78 -21.30 -4.28
C GLU A 470 15.10 -21.05 -3.55
N LEU A 471 15.86 -20.03 -3.96
CA LEU A 471 17.12 -19.68 -3.28
C LEU A 471 16.91 -19.30 -1.82
N ILE A 472 15.88 -18.50 -1.53
CA ILE A 472 15.53 -18.11 -0.16
C ILE A 472 15.08 -19.34 0.63
N PHE A 473 14.25 -20.20 0.05
CA PHE A 473 13.74 -21.39 0.71
C PHE A 473 14.87 -22.36 1.08
N GLU A 474 15.78 -22.61 0.15
CA GLU A 474 16.93 -23.50 0.39
C GLU A 474 17.85 -22.97 1.50
N GLU A 475 17.95 -21.66 1.65
CA GLU A 475 18.68 -21.04 2.75
C GLU A 475 17.91 -21.12 4.08
N VAL A 476 16.63 -20.76 4.09
CA VAL A 476 15.80 -20.83 5.30
C VAL A 476 15.67 -22.27 5.81
N TYR A 477 15.41 -23.23 4.92
CA TYR A 477 15.27 -24.64 5.27
C TYR A 477 16.55 -25.20 5.88
N ALA A 478 17.70 -24.98 5.23
CA ALA A 478 18.99 -25.50 5.68
C ALA A 478 19.41 -24.93 7.06
N GLN A 479 19.06 -23.67 7.35
CA GLN A 479 19.43 -23.04 8.61
C GLN A 479 18.45 -23.31 9.75
N ALA A 480 17.14 -23.20 9.48
CA ALA A 480 16.12 -23.19 10.53
C ALA A 480 15.48 -24.55 10.78
N ILE A 481 15.31 -25.38 9.74
CA ILE A 481 14.45 -26.57 9.80
C ILE A 481 15.26 -27.86 9.74
N GLU A 482 16.14 -27.99 8.75
CA GLU A 482 16.91 -29.19 8.48
C GLU A 482 17.69 -29.70 9.70
N PRO A 483 18.41 -28.85 10.48
CA PRO A 483 19.17 -29.31 11.64
C PRO A 483 18.29 -29.94 12.71
N SER A 484 17.05 -29.47 12.84
CA SER A 484 16.11 -29.96 13.85
C SER A 484 15.39 -31.24 13.40
N VAL A 485 15.08 -31.38 12.11
CA VAL A 485 14.25 -32.49 11.61
C VAL A 485 15.09 -33.68 11.14
N MET A 486 16.29 -33.44 10.64
CA MET A 486 17.19 -34.48 10.12
C MET A 486 18.18 -35.01 11.15
N ALA A 487 18.25 -34.42 12.35
CA ALA A 487 19.03 -34.95 13.46
C ALA A 487 18.69 -36.43 13.73
N ALA A 488 19.71 -37.23 14.07
CA ALA A 488 19.53 -38.65 14.35
C ALA A 488 18.55 -38.83 15.52
N LYS A 489 17.69 -39.87 15.48
CA LYS A 489 16.67 -40.09 16.53
C LYS A 489 17.27 -40.09 17.95
N ASP A 490 18.48 -40.64 18.09
CA ASP A 490 19.18 -40.82 19.36
C ASP A 490 20.02 -39.61 19.81
N GLU A 491 20.12 -38.56 18.98
CA GLU A 491 20.88 -37.36 19.36
C GLU A 491 20.15 -36.58 20.45
N PRO A 492 20.80 -36.20 21.57
CA PRO A 492 20.12 -35.46 22.63
C PRO A 492 19.52 -34.15 22.11
N VAL A 493 18.25 -33.88 22.46
CA VAL A 493 17.68 -32.56 22.23
C VAL A 493 18.32 -31.60 23.22
N GLY A 494 19.16 -30.68 22.73
CA GLY A 494 19.74 -29.67 23.61
C GLY A 494 18.62 -28.79 24.19
N ILE A 495 18.37 -28.92 25.50
CA ILE A 495 17.33 -28.20 26.22
C ILE A 495 17.82 -26.78 26.50
N THR A 496 17.04 -25.77 26.13
CA THR A 496 17.36 -24.36 26.46
C THR A 496 17.35 -24.17 27.97
N SER A 497 18.43 -23.58 28.49
CA SER A 497 18.50 -23.24 29.93
C SER A 497 17.66 -22.00 30.25
N GLU A 498 17.22 -21.89 31.50
CA GLU A 498 16.42 -20.73 31.97
C GLU A 498 17.16 -19.40 31.79
N ALA A 499 18.48 -19.42 32.04
CA ALA A 499 19.32 -18.24 31.89
C ALA A 499 19.46 -17.83 30.42
N GLU A 500 19.61 -18.81 29.52
CA GLU A 500 19.73 -18.58 28.09
C GLU A 500 18.43 -18.02 27.48
N GLU A 501 17.26 -18.58 27.83
CA GLU A 501 15.95 -18.07 27.39
C GLU A 501 15.77 -16.60 27.82
N LEU A 502 16.05 -16.30 29.08
CA LEU A 502 15.95 -14.94 29.62
C LEU A 502 16.94 -13.98 28.94
N GLN A 503 18.20 -14.37 28.81
CA GLN A 503 19.24 -13.57 28.18
C GLN A 503 18.89 -13.24 26.74
N THR A 504 18.63 -14.26 25.91
CA THR A 504 18.34 -14.07 24.49
C THR A 504 17.05 -13.29 24.28
N GLY A 505 15.98 -13.63 25.01
CA GLY A 505 14.70 -12.92 24.89
C GLY A 505 14.79 -11.46 25.31
N PHE A 506 15.47 -11.18 26.43
CA PHE A 506 15.63 -9.79 26.88
C PHE A 506 16.54 -8.97 25.98
N LEU A 507 17.63 -9.54 25.46
CA LEU A 507 18.53 -8.83 24.54
C LEU A 507 17.82 -8.42 23.26
N LYS A 508 17.05 -9.31 22.65
CA LYS A 508 16.22 -8.99 21.48
C LYS A 508 15.23 -7.87 21.78
N TYR A 509 14.52 -8.02 22.90
CA TYR A 509 13.57 -7.02 23.37
C TYR A 509 14.23 -5.66 23.52
N ILE A 510 15.27 -5.55 24.36
CA ILE A 510 15.84 -4.24 24.70
C ILE A 510 16.53 -3.62 23.50
N THR A 511 17.23 -4.40 22.66
CA THR A 511 17.91 -3.89 21.45
C THR A 511 16.94 -3.18 20.51
N ALA A 512 15.75 -3.75 20.29
CA ALA A 512 14.70 -3.09 19.51
C ALA A 512 14.11 -1.86 20.21
N GLN A 513 13.93 -1.90 21.55
CA GLN A 513 13.47 -0.72 22.31
C GLN A 513 14.43 0.47 22.21
N LEU A 514 15.75 0.22 22.06
CA LEU A 514 16.75 1.28 21.96
C LEU A 514 16.58 2.16 20.70
N TYR A 515 15.79 1.74 19.70
CA TYR A 515 15.47 2.56 18.53
C TYR A 515 14.84 3.90 18.89
N ILE A 516 14.15 3.97 20.04
CA ILE A 516 13.53 5.21 20.50
C ILE A 516 14.53 6.37 20.67
N PHE A 517 15.79 6.07 21.00
CA PHE A 517 16.82 7.09 21.21
C PHE A 517 17.24 7.77 19.90
N ASP A 518 17.07 7.08 18.77
CA ASP A 518 17.37 7.60 17.43
C ASP A 518 16.14 8.28 16.81
N VAL A 519 14.93 7.86 17.21
CA VAL A 519 13.69 8.57 16.84
C VAL A 519 13.56 9.92 17.56
N TYR A 520 13.99 9.99 18.81
CA TYR A 520 13.96 11.20 19.64
C TYR A 520 15.37 11.73 19.93
N ASP A 521 16.23 11.75 18.91
CA ASP A 521 17.63 12.23 18.98
C ASP A 521 17.77 13.69 19.42
N MET A 522 16.70 14.49 19.26
CA MET A 522 16.64 15.88 19.68
C MET A 522 16.61 16.07 21.21
N VAL A 523 16.42 14.98 21.97
CA VAL A 523 16.48 14.98 23.44
C VAL A 523 17.91 14.64 23.87
N PRO A 524 18.71 15.63 24.33
CA PRO A 524 20.16 15.45 24.52
C PRO A 524 20.52 14.29 25.47
N GLU A 525 19.68 14.04 26.46
CA GLU A 525 19.85 12.97 27.44
C GLU A 525 19.76 11.57 26.82
N GLY A 526 19.10 11.40 25.67
CA GLY A 526 18.88 10.09 25.04
C GLY A 526 20.19 9.33 24.79
N SER A 527 21.24 10.04 24.36
CA SER A 527 22.58 9.47 24.18
C SER A 527 23.15 8.86 25.46
N MET A 528 22.98 9.52 26.60
CA MET A 528 23.44 9.09 27.91
C MET A 528 22.66 7.89 28.43
N TYR A 529 21.33 7.89 28.28
CA TYR A 529 20.50 6.74 28.63
C TYR A 529 20.89 5.49 27.84
N ARG A 530 21.01 5.62 26.51
CA ARG A 530 21.44 4.53 25.63
C ARG A 530 22.79 3.96 26.02
N GLN A 531 23.82 4.80 26.14
CA GLN A 531 25.18 4.36 26.47
C GLN A 531 25.24 3.64 27.82
N LYS A 532 24.49 4.12 28.81
CA LYS A 532 24.46 3.50 30.13
C LYS A 532 23.73 2.15 30.13
N ILE A 533 22.66 2.00 29.34
CA ILE A 533 22.00 0.70 29.13
C ILE A 533 22.96 -0.27 28.45
N ILE A 534 23.57 0.15 27.33
CA ILE A 534 24.51 -0.67 26.57
C ILE A 534 25.63 -1.17 27.48
N ARG A 535 26.36 -0.26 28.14
CA ARG A 535 27.47 -0.60 29.03
C ARG A 535 27.05 -1.52 30.19
N TYR A 536 25.85 -1.31 30.73
CA TYR A 536 25.33 -2.16 31.79
C TYR A 536 25.12 -3.60 31.28
N LEU A 537 24.51 -3.76 30.11
CA LEU A 537 24.28 -5.06 29.48
C LEU A 537 25.60 -5.74 29.09
N GLU A 538 26.55 -5.01 28.51
CA GLU A 538 27.89 -5.52 28.18
C GLU A 538 28.58 -6.14 29.41
N THR A 539 28.39 -5.53 30.59
CA THR A 539 29.00 -5.99 31.84
C THR A 539 28.27 -7.20 32.47
N HIS A 540 26.96 -7.32 32.25
CA HIS A 540 26.12 -8.31 32.93
C HIS A 540 25.55 -9.38 32.00
N LEU A 541 25.99 -9.43 30.74
CA LEU A 541 25.41 -10.24 29.69
C LEU A 541 25.27 -11.72 30.07
N ASP A 542 26.35 -12.30 30.60
CA ASP A 542 26.40 -13.71 30.99
C ASP A 542 25.79 -14.00 32.36
N THR A 543 25.44 -12.95 33.10
CA THR A 543 24.89 -13.03 34.48
C THR A 543 23.53 -12.37 34.60
N LEU A 544 22.82 -12.17 33.48
CA LEU A 544 21.54 -11.49 33.45
C LEU A 544 20.48 -12.25 34.26
N THR A 545 19.93 -11.59 35.28
CA THR A 545 18.82 -12.05 36.10
C THR A 545 17.57 -11.19 35.88
N LEU A 546 16.42 -11.61 36.41
CA LEU A 546 15.19 -10.82 36.39
C LEU A 546 15.37 -9.45 37.07
N ASP A 547 16.18 -9.35 38.12
CA ASP A 547 16.48 -8.07 38.76
C ASP A 547 17.28 -7.14 37.84
N ASN A 548 18.20 -7.69 37.04
CA ASN A 548 18.93 -6.91 36.03
C ASN A 548 17.97 -6.41 34.95
N VAL A 549 17.07 -7.27 34.48
CA VAL A 549 16.02 -6.93 33.51
C VAL A 549 15.15 -5.78 34.01
N THR A 550 14.64 -5.88 35.24
CA THR A 550 13.83 -4.82 35.87
C THR A 550 14.61 -3.51 35.97
N ARG A 551 15.88 -3.53 36.43
CA ARG A 551 16.70 -2.31 36.54
C ARG A 551 16.90 -1.61 35.19
N VAL A 552 17.14 -2.37 34.12
CA VAL A 552 17.31 -1.80 32.77
C VAL A 552 16.00 -1.24 32.26
N ARG A 553 14.88 -1.95 32.44
CA ARG A 553 13.54 -1.45 32.06
C ARG A 553 13.16 -0.20 32.84
N ASP A 554 13.40 -0.15 34.14
CA ASP A 554 13.11 1.03 34.97
C ASP A 554 13.95 2.23 34.53
N PHE A 555 15.22 2.01 34.18
CA PHE A 555 16.07 3.08 33.68
C PHE A 555 15.68 3.55 32.27
N TYR A 556 15.24 2.64 31.40
CA TYR A 556 14.63 3.00 30.11
C TYR A 556 13.32 3.79 30.30
N ASN A 557 12.46 3.38 31.23
CA ASN A 557 11.18 4.02 31.50
C ASN A 557 11.34 5.46 32.00
N GLN A 558 12.44 5.78 32.70
CA GLN A 558 12.76 7.17 33.08
C GLN A 558 12.95 8.07 31.86
N PHE A 559 13.51 7.56 30.76
CA PHE A 559 13.59 8.32 29.51
C PHE A 559 12.21 8.51 28.88
N ILE A 560 11.34 7.49 28.90
CA ILE A 560 9.95 7.62 28.42
C ILE A 560 9.18 8.67 29.24
N ASP A 561 9.37 8.67 30.56
CA ASP A 561 8.78 9.68 31.45
C ASP A 561 9.29 11.08 31.12
N LEU A 562 10.59 11.24 30.85
CA LEU A 562 11.17 12.50 30.38
C LEU A 562 10.54 12.99 29.07
N LEU A 563 10.32 12.10 28.09
CA LEU A 563 9.66 12.44 26.82
C LEU A 563 8.23 12.97 27.06
N PHE A 564 7.48 12.32 27.95
CA PHE A 564 6.12 12.72 28.31
C PHE A 564 6.09 14.04 29.10
N GLU A 565 6.99 14.21 30.06
CA GLU A 565 7.14 15.45 30.84
C GLU A 565 7.44 16.65 29.92
N ARG A 566 8.31 16.45 28.91
CA ARG A 566 8.63 17.45 27.88
C ARG A 566 7.57 17.63 26.80
N LYS A 567 6.43 16.91 26.88
CA LYS A 567 5.33 16.97 25.91
C LYS A 567 5.74 16.60 24.48
N VAL A 568 6.73 15.72 24.36
CA VAL A 568 7.20 15.17 23.08
C VAL A 568 6.34 13.97 22.65
N ILE A 569 5.81 13.24 23.63
CA ILE A 569 4.86 12.13 23.44
C ILE A 569 3.59 12.34 24.28
N ASP A 570 2.49 11.71 23.87
CA ASP A 570 1.22 11.70 24.61
C ASP A 570 1.18 10.58 25.68
N SER A 571 0.12 10.51 26.50
CA SER A 571 0.01 9.49 27.56
C SER A 571 -0.30 8.08 27.05
N ASP A 572 -0.85 7.93 25.83
CA ASP A 572 -1.03 6.63 25.18
C ASP A 572 0.32 6.09 24.68
N GLU A 573 1.10 6.95 24.05
CA GLU A 573 2.48 6.66 23.65
C GLU A 573 3.35 6.34 24.85
N GLN A 574 3.29 7.14 25.93
CA GLN A 574 4.02 6.86 27.17
C GLN A 574 3.65 5.47 27.71
N ALA A 575 2.37 5.14 27.79
CA ALA A 575 1.93 3.84 28.26
C ALA A 575 2.41 2.71 27.33
N THR A 576 2.33 2.89 26.02
CA THR A 576 2.68 1.88 25.01
C THR A 576 4.19 1.68 24.94
N TYR A 577 4.99 2.74 24.85
CA TYR A 577 6.45 2.70 24.65
C TYR A 577 7.20 2.14 25.87
N LYS A 578 6.65 2.23 27.08
CA LYS A 578 7.19 1.50 28.26
C LYS A 578 7.15 -0.03 28.11
N GLU A 579 6.31 -0.54 27.22
CA GLU A 579 6.16 -1.96 26.94
C GLU A 579 6.72 -2.32 25.55
N ILE A 580 6.32 -1.60 24.50
CA ILE A 580 6.69 -1.87 23.10
C ILE A 580 6.84 -0.56 22.34
N PHE A 581 8.07 -0.23 21.95
CA PHE A 581 8.34 0.79 20.94
C PHE A 581 8.38 0.15 19.54
N PRO A 582 7.50 0.56 18.61
CA PRO A 582 7.44 -0.05 17.27
C PRO A 582 8.57 0.47 16.36
N LEU A 583 9.22 -0.41 15.60
CA LEU A 583 10.24 -0.02 14.61
C LEU A 583 9.65 0.65 13.35
N PHE A 584 8.35 0.49 13.13
CA PHE A 584 7.60 1.11 12.04
C PHE A 584 6.17 1.40 12.49
N PRO A 585 5.48 2.40 11.93
CA PRO A 585 4.11 2.72 12.30
C PRO A 585 3.17 1.52 12.15
N PRO A 586 2.22 1.30 13.08
CA PRO A 586 1.28 0.20 12.99
C PRO A 586 0.38 0.36 11.76
N PHE A 587 0.33 -0.69 10.95
CA PHE A 587 -0.57 -0.79 9.81
C PHE A 587 -1.55 -1.95 10.03
N TYR A 588 -2.80 -1.75 9.62
CA TYR A 588 -3.89 -2.72 9.82
C TYR A 588 -4.48 -3.11 8.48
N VAL A 589 -4.46 -4.39 8.20
CA VAL A 589 -5.13 -4.98 7.04
C VAL A 589 -6.46 -5.60 7.46
N SER A 590 -7.45 -5.58 6.56
CA SER A 590 -8.71 -6.28 6.81
C SER A 590 -8.61 -7.71 6.29
N TYR A 591 -8.80 -8.68 7.17
CA TYR A 591 -8.98 -10.08 6.76
C TYR A 591 -10.38 -10.33 6.15
N ARG A 592 -11.37 -9.44 6.39
CA ARG A 592 -12.74 -9.56 5.87
C ARG A 592 -13.03 -8.52 4.77
N GLY A 593 -13.50 -8.93 3.59
CA GLY A 593 -13.94 -8.02 2.52
C GLY A 593 -14.24 -8.74 1.20
N ASP A 594 -15.30 -8.33 0.51
CA ASP A 594 -15.78 -8.94 -0.74
C ASP A 594 -14.89 -8.63 -1.97
N TRP A 595 -14.11 -7.54 -1.95
CA TRP A 595 -13.14 -7.18 -3.00
C TRP A 595 -12.03 -8.22 -3.20
N LYS A 596 -11.91 -9.18 -2.28
CA LYS A 596 -10.94 -10.28 -2.32
C LYS A 596 -11.40 -11.47 -3.16
N LYS A 597 -12.65 -11.49 -3.63
CA LYS A 597 -13.15 -12.56 -4.51
C LYS A 597 -12.51 -12.54 -5.90
N GLU A 598 -11.91 -11.42 -6.29
CA GLU A 598 -11.31 -11.20 -7.62
C GLU A 598 -9.78 -11.25 -7.63
N GLN A 599 -9.13 -11.35 -6.47
CA GLN A 599 -7.66 -11.44 -6.36
C GLN A 599 -7.24 -12.83 -5.87
N ASP A 600 -6.42 -13.52 -6.65
CA ASP A 600 -5.73 -14.73 -6.22
C ASP A 600 -4.30 -14.42 -5.75
N VAL A 601 -3.69 -15.37 -5.05
CA VAL A 601 -2.31 -15.24 -4.55
C VAL A 601 -1.31 -14.96 -5.67
N ALA A 602 -1.53 -15.54 -6.85
CA ALA A 602 -0.66 -15.34 -8.00
C ALA A 602 -0.69 -13.89 -8.51
N GLY A 603 -1.88 -13.29 -8.61
CA GLY A 603 -2.07 -11.89 -9.00
C GLY A 603 -1.45 -10.93 -7.99
N MET A 604 -1.63 -11.18 -6.70
CA MET A 604 -1.00 -10.41 -5.63
C MET A 604 0.53 -10.48 -5.67
N SER A 605 1.06 -11.69 -5.83
CA SER A 605 2.50 -11.95 -5.96
C SER A 605 3.09 -11.19 -7.14
N ARG A 606 2.48 -11.29 -8.34
CA ARG A 606 2.92 -10.53 -9.53
C ARG A 606 2.85 -9.01 -9.33
N ARG A 607 1.84 -8.52 -8.62
CA ARG A 607 1.67 -7.09 -8.30
C ARG A 607 2.77 -6.59 -7.37
N ILE A 608 3.08 -7.35 -6.33
CA ILE A 608 4.01 -6.94 -5.27
C ILE A 608 5.45 -7.25 -5.65
N LEU A 609 5.80 -8.46 -6.08
CA LEU A 609 7.19 -8.84 -6.35
C LEU A 609 7.73 -8.30 -7.67
N GLY A 610 6.90 -7.58 -8.44
CA GLY A 610 7.22 -7.13 -9.78
C GLY A 610 7.11 -8.26 -10.81
N LYS A 611 7.06 -7.90 -12.09
CA LYS A 611 7.11 -8.91 -13.15
C LYS A 611 8.44 -9.65 -13.04
N ALA A 612 8.38 -10.99 -13.09
CA ALA A 612 9.46 -11.78 -13.68
C ALA A 612 9.99 -11.02 -14.88
N SER A 613 11.32 -10.92 -15.00
CA SER A 613 11.97 -10.46 -16.21
C SER A 613 11.59 -11.39 -17.36
N GLN A 614 10.39 -11.22 -17.92
CA GLN A 614 10.17 -11.54 -19.30
C GLN A 614 11.15 -10.66 -20.06
N CYS A 615 12.12 -11.36 -20.62
CA CYS A 615 12.97 -10.98 -21.73
C CYS A 615 12.56 -9.64 -22.36
N ARG A 616 13.51 -8.71 -22.42
CA ARG A 616 13.43 -7.54 -23.30
C ARG A 616 13.14 -8.01 -24.73
N SER A 617 11.87 -8.02 -25.12
CA SER A 617 11.46 -7.75 -26.49
C SER A 617 10.40 -6.66 -26.43
N LYS A 618 10.58 -5.64 -27.26
CA LYS A 618 9.63 -4.55 -27.43
C LYS A 618 8.32 -5.16 -27.94
N MET A 619 7.30 -5.27 -27.08
CA MET A 619 5.90 -5.47 -27.45
C MET A 619 5.00 -4.70 -26.47
N PRO A 620 3.83 -4.20 -26.92
CA PRO A 620 3.05 -3.21 -26.18
C PRO A 620 2.33 -3.85 -25.00
N ILE A 621 2.53 -3.26 -23.83
CA ILE A 621 1.99 -3.74 -22.55
C ILE A 621 0.52 -3.31 -22.44
N LEU A 622 -0.39 -4.26 -22.54
CA LEU A 622 -1.81 -4.07 -22.28
C LEU A 622 -2.09 -3.92 -20.77
N GLY A 623 -3.25 -3.36 -20.41
CA GLY A 623 -3.76 -3.46 -19.04
C GLY A 623 -5.27 -3.64 -18.99
N GLN A 624 -5.69 -4.39 -17.98
CA GLN A 624 -7.08 -4.64 -17.65
C GLN A 624 -7.62 -3.48 -16.81
N PHE A 625 -8.84 -3.03 -17.08
CA PHE A 625 -9.56 -2.06 -16.26
C PHE A 625 -11.02 -2.48 -16.08
N ASP A 626 -11.63 -2.00 -15.00
CA ASP A 626 -13.04 -2.26 -14.68
C ASP A 626 -13.88 -1.00 -14.80
N ILE A 627 -15.04 -1.12 -15.46
CA ILE A 627 -16.09 -0.10 -15.46
C ILE A 627 -17.41 -0.80 -15.08
N LYS A 628 -17.95 -0.47 -13.91
CA LYS A 628 -19.19 -1.04 -13.36
C LYS A 628 -19.17 -2.58 -13.19
N GLY A 629 -18.05 -3.16 -12.77
CA GLY A 629 -17.93 -4.62 -12.54
C GLY A 629 -17.77 -5.42 -13.84
N LYS A 630 -17.34 -4.76 -14.92
CA LYS A 630 -17.05 -5.37 -16.22
C LYS A 630 -15.60 -5.10 -16.56
N ALA A 631 -14.86 -6.16 -16.87
CA ALA A 631 -13.47 -6.09 -17.29
C ALA A 631 -13.35 -5.70 -18.77
N PHE A 632 -12.44 -4.77 -19.05
CA PHE A 632 -12.13 -4.25 -20.37
C PHE A 632 -10.61 -4.21 -20.57
N GLN A 633 -10.18 -4.24 -21.83
CA GLN A 633 -8.77 -4.24 -22.24
C GLN A 633 -8.48 -3.11 -23.21
N MET A 634 -7.39 -2.37 -23.01
CA MET A 634 -6.99 -1.33 -23.96
C MET A 634 -5.58 -1.61 -24.50
N GLY A 635 -5.48 -1.64 -25.82
CA GLY A 635 -4.26 -1.49 -26.60
C GLY A 635 -4.28 -0.08 -27.17
N SER A 636 -3.26 0.71 -26.89
CA SER A 636 -3.24 2.11 -27.32
C SER A 636 -1.92 2.45 -27.97
N ASP A 637 -1.99 3.19 -29.07
CA ASP A 637 -0.88 3.91 -29.69
C ASP A 637 0.39 3.04 -29.86
N LEU A 638 0.24 2.02 -30.71
CA LEU A 638 1.18 0.92 -30.94
C LEU A 638 2.37 1.30 -31.83
N HIS A 639 2.19 2.25 -32.77
CA HIS A 639 3.24 2.75 -33.69
C HIS A 639 4.01 1.64 -34.41
N TRP A 640 3.32 0.72 -35.10
CA TRP A 640 4.01 -0.33 -35.85
C TRP A 640 4.59 0.12 -37.18
N ASP A 641 5.83 -0.28 -37.43
CA ASP A 641 6.47 -0.14 -38.74
C ASP A 641 5.92 -1.21 -39.70
N LEU A 642 5.34 -0.75 -40.81
CA LEU A 642 4.79 -1.59 -41.89
C LEU A 642 5.86 -2.45 -42.60
N ASN A 643 7.14 -2.21 -42.33
CA ASN A 643 8.26 -2.98 -42.87
C ASN A 643 8.82 -4.05 -41.91
N GLY A 644 8.19 -4.26 -40.75
CA GLY A 644 8.44 -5.43 -39.91
C GLY A 644 9.71 -5.37 -39.05
N GLY A 645 9.91 -4.28 -38.31
CA GLY A 645 11.07 -4.09 -37.42
C GLY A 645 11.25 -5.12 -36.28
N LEU A 646 10.37 -6.13 -36.17
CA LEU A 646 10.36 -7.14 -35.09
C LEU A 646 10.39 -8.59 -35.57
N GLY A 647 10.56 -8.85 -36.88
CA GLY A 647 10.63 -10.21 -37.41
C GLY A 647 9.31 -11.00 -37.42
N LEU A 648 8.21 -10.35 -37.03
CA LEU A 648 6.83 -10.78 -37.23
C LEU A 648 6.14 -9.76 -38.14
N SER A 649 5.17 -10.21 -38.93
CA SER A 649 4.27 -9.27 -39.59
C SER A 649 3.39 -8.58 -38.53
N PRO A 650 2.94 -7.33 -38.75
CA PRO A 650 2.02 -6.65 -37.83
C PRO A 650 0.76 -7.46 -37.52
N GLU A 651 0.26 -8.23 -38.50
CA GLU A 651 -0.88 -9.13 -38.34
C GLU A 651 -0.57 -10.29 -37.39
N GLU A 652 0.61 -10.93 -37.53
CA GLU A 652 1.05 -11.99 -36.62
C GLU A 652 1.25 -11.48 -35.19
N ALA A 653 1.81 -10.27 -35.04
CA ALA A 653 1.97 -9.62 -33.74
C ALA A 653 0.60 -9.33 -33.08
N MET A 654 -0.42 -8.94 -33.85
CA MET A 654 -1.77 -8.73 -33.35
C MET A 654 -2.51 -10.03 -33.02
N GLU A 655 -2.35 -11.08 -33.81
CA GLU A 655 -2.99 -12.37 -33.53
C GLU A 655 -2.44 -12.97 -32.24
N ASP A 656 -1.12 -12.89 -32.02
CA ASP A 656 -0.50 -13.27 -30.75
C ASP A 656 -1.01 -12.38 -29.61
N LEU A 657 -1.10 -11.06 -29.82
CA LEU A 657 -1.64 -10.12 -28.83
C LEU A 657 -3.08 -10.46 -28.45
N ALA A 658 -3.96 -10.68 -29.43
CA ALA A 658 -5.37 -11.04 -29.24
C ALA A 658 -5.51 -12.36 -28.49
N THR A 659 -4.71 -13.37 -28.88
CA THR A 659 -4.67 -14.68 -28.23
C THR A 659 -4.28 -14.54 -26.75
N ARG A 660 -3.23 -13.77 -26.44
CA ARG A 660 -2.79 -13.53 -25.06
C ARG A 660 -3.83 -12.77 -24.25
N ILE A 661 -4.50 -11.77 -24.83
CA ILE A 661 -5.58 -11.03 -24.15
C ILE A 661 -6.69 -12.00 -23.70
N ILE A 662 -7.10 -12.89 -24.60
CA ILE A 662 -8.18 -13.84 -24.33
C ILE A 662 -7.74 -14.88 -23.30
N GLN A 663 -6.57 -15.48 -23.49
CA GLN A 663 -6.08 -16.58 -22.63
C GLN A 663 -5.69 -16.11 -21.23
N GLU A 664 -5.00 -14.97 -21.11
CA GLU A 664 -4.45 -14.52 -19.84
C GLU A 664 -5.46 -13.71 -19.02
N GLN A 665 -6.46 -13.08 -19.67
CA GLN A 665 -7.24 -12.00 -19.04
C GLN A 665 -8.75 -12.15 -19.21
N ASN A 666 -9.22 -13.14 -19.98
CA ASN A 666 -10.64 -13.46 -20.17
C ASN A 666 -11.50 -12.23 -20.61
N SER A 667 -10.88 -11.25 -21.28
CA SER A 667 -11.61 -10.08 -21.79
C SER A 667 -12.34 -10.44 -23.08
N ARG A 668 -13.59 -9.99 -23.19
CA ARG A 668 -14.41 -10.13 -24.40
C ARG A 668 -14.42 -8.87 -25.27
N ILE A 669 -13.83 -7.77 -24.78
CA ILE A 669 -13.87 -6.46 -25.42
C ILE A 669 -12.46 -5.91 -25.55
N LEU A 670 -12.13 -5.37 -26.73
CA LEU A 670 -10.83 -4.78 -27.03
C LEU A 670 -10.98 -3.31 -27.43
N PHE A 671 -10.27 -2.40 -26.76
CA PHE A 671 -10.09 -1.03 -27.21
C PHE A 671 -8.77 -0.89 -27.96
N LEU A 672 -8.82 -0.34 -29.16
CA LEU A 672 -7.69 0.05 -30.00
C LEU A 672 -7.73 1.57 -30.15
N LEU A 673 -7.02 2.29 -29.28
CA LEU A 673 -7.11 3.75 -29.18
C LEU A 673 -5.79 4.40 -29.60
N GLY A 674 -5.77 5.04 -30.77
CA GLY A 674 -4.59 5.73 -31.31
C GLY A 674 -3.82 4.96 -32.37
N ASP A 675 -2.62 5.44 -32.68
CA ASP A 675 -1.89 5.04 -33.88
C ASP A 675 -1.51 3.57 -33.83
N LEU A 676 -2.10 2.75 -34.71
CA LEU A 676 -1.68 1.35 -34.86
C LEU A 676 -0.39 1.26 -35.65
N PHE A 677 -0.19 2.14 -36.63
CA PHE A 677 0.98 2.13 -37.52
C PHE A 677 1.72 3.48 -37.53
N GLU A 678 3.05 3.44 -37.58
CA GLU A 678 3.92 4.62 -37.70
C GLU A 678 4.36 4.78 -39.17
N GLY A 679 3.69 5.66 -39.93
CA GLY A 679 4.08 6.01 -41.31
C GLY A 679 4.36 7.51 -41.47
N GLU A 680 5.60 7.89 -41.77
CA GLU A 680 5.98 9.30 -41.99
C GLU A 680 5.70 9.83 -43.40
N GLU A 681 5.42 8.97 -44.37
CA GLU A 681 5.02 9.30 -45.75
C GLU A 681 4.08 8.19 -46.25
N PRO A 682 3.32 8.34 -47.36
CA PRO A 682 2.89 7.15 -48.10
C PRO A 682 4.15 6.32 -48.27
N ASN A 683 4.19 5.12 -47.68
CA ASN A 683 5.42 4.35 -47.53
C ASN A 683 6.26 4.40 -48.81
N LYS A 684 7.60 4.39 -48.70
CA LYS A 684 8.48 4.32 -49.88
C LYS A 684 8.12 3.19 -50.87
N ASP A 685 7.30 2.23 -50.42
CA ASP A 685 6.79 1.08 -51.17
C ASP A 685 5.29 1.17 -51.55
N GLY A 686 4.60 2.29 -51.32
CA GLY A 686 3.20 2.53 -51.73
C GLY A 686 2.12 1.77 -50.95
N LYS A 687 2.46 1.14 -49.81
CA LYS A 687 1.50 0.40 -48.98
C LYS A 687 0.55 1.34 -48.24
N ASP A 688 -0.72 0.97 -48.26
CA ASP A 688 -1.85 1.71 -47.72
C ASP A 688 -2.11 1.35 -46.25
N THR A 689 -2.01 2.33 -45.34
CA THR A 689 -2.22 2.13 -43.89
C THR A 689 -3.61 1.60 -43.58
N HIS A 690 -4.65 2.02 -44.32
CA HIS A 690 -6.01 1.52 -44.09
C HIS A 690 -6.17 0.08 -44.54
N GLU A 691 -5.51 -0.35 -45.61
CA GLU A 691 -5.54 -1.76 -46.03
C GLU A 691 -4.91 -2.65 -44.96
N ALA A 692 -3.78 -2.21 -44.38
CA ALA A 692 -3.14 -2.88 -43.27
C ALA A 692 -4.03 -2.92 -42.01
N ILE A 693 -4.68 -1.81 -41.66
CA ILE A 693 -5.60 -1.75 -40.52
C ILE A 693 -6.84 -2.62 -40.76
N ASN A 694 -7.44 -2.59 -41.95
CA ASN A 694 -8.59 -3.43 -42.29
C ASN A 694 -8.21 -4.93 -42.18
N GLY A 695 -7.09 -5.33 -42.78
CA GLY A 695 -6.61 -6.72 -42.70
C GLY A 695 -6.29 -7.16 -41.27
N LEU A 696 -5.79 -6.24 -40.43
CA LEU A 696 -5.56 -6.46 -39.02
C LEU A 696 -6.87 -6.63 -38.24
N LEU A 697 -7.84 -5.73 -38.43
CA LEU A 697 -9.13 -5.77 -37.76
C LEU A 697 -9.93 -7.02 -38.16
N ASP A 698 -9.88 -7.43 -39.43
CA ASP A 698 -10.52 -8.65 -39.93
C ASP A 698 -10.03 -9.93 -39.21
N ARG A 699 -8.76 -9.96 -38.81
CA ARG A 699 -8.15 -11.10 -38.10
C ARG A 699 -8.41 -11.08 -36.60
N VAL A 700 -8.42 -9.90 -36.00
CA VAL A 700 -8.52 -9.72 -34.54
C VAL A 700 -9.96 -9.71 -34.09
N ALA A 701 -10.84 -9.01 -34.82
CA ALA A 701 -12.21 -8.80 -34.41
C ALA A 701 -12.99 -10.10 -34.15
N PRO A 702 -12.87 -11.20 -34.93
CA PRO A 702 -13.59 -12.45 -34.66
C PRO A 702 -13.29 -13.07 -33.29
N GLN A 703 -12.21 -12.68 -32.64
CA GLN A 703 -11.80 -13.21 -31.34
C GLN A 703 -12.45 -12.46 -30.16
N PHE A 704 -13.08 -11.31 -30.42
CA PHE A 704 -13.73 -10.46 -29.41
C PHE A 704 -15.23 -10.34 -29.69
N GLU A 705 -16.01 -10.11 -28.63
CA GLU A 705 -17.43 -9.78 -28.75
C GLU A 705 -17.62 -8.40 -29.36
N GLN A 706 -16.77 -7.44 -28.95
CA GLN A 706 -16.77 -6.07 -29.45
C GLN A 706 -15.34 -5.53 -29.49
N VAL A 707 -14.97 -4.88 -30.58
CA VAL A 707 -13.76 -4.05 -30.67
C VAL A 707 -14.18 -2.59 -30.79
N ILE A 708 -13.55 -1.71 -30.03
CA ILE A 708 -13.71 -0.26 -30.11
C ILE A 708 -12.42 0.29 -30.70
N PHE A 709 -12.48 0.79 -31.93
CA PHE A 709 -11.34 1.33 -32.65
C PHE A 709 -11.49 2.83 -32.81
N VAL A 710 -10.49 3.59 -32.37
CA VAL A 710 -10.40 5.04 -32.54
C VAL A 710 -9.06 5.33 -33.22
N PRO A 711 -9.02 5.52 -34.55
CA PRO A 711 -7.77 5.71 -35.28
C PRO A 711 -7.04 6.97 -34.82
N GLY A 712 -5.71 6.88 -34.75
CA GLY A 712 -4.87 8.04 -34.51
C GLY A 712 -4.57 8.85 -35.78
N ASN A 713 -3.78 9.91 -35.66
CA ASN A 713 -3.48 10.79 -36.79
C ASN A 713 -2.53 10.16 -37.82
N HIS A 714 -1.76 9.13 -37.46
CA HIS A 714 -0.93 8.36 -38.39
C HIS A 714 -1.77 7.35 -39.17
N ASP A 715 -2.78 6.75 -38.54
CA ASP A 715 -3.70 5.80 -39.19
C ASP A 715 -4.52 6.44 -40.31
N LEU A 716 -4.78 7.75 -40.22
CA LEU A 716 -5.58 8.52 -41.18
C LEU A 716 -4.75 9.21 -42.30
N ARG A 717 -3.42 9.00 -42.37
CA ARG A 717 -2.57 9.68 -43.36
C ARG A 717 -2.78 9.09 -44.77
N ARG A 718 -3.49 9.83 -45.64
CA ARG A 718 -3.64 9.49 -47.06
C ARG A 718 -3.62 10.74 -47.97
N PRO A 719 -3.38 10.57 -49.29
CA PRO A 719 -3.56 11.61 -50.30
C PRO A 719 -5.02 11.86 -50.72
N VAL A 720 -6.02 11.54 -49.87
CA VAL A 720 -7.44 11.88 -50.08
C VAL A 720 -7.86 13.04 -49.16
N PRO A 721 -8.96 13.78 -49.48
CA PRO A 721 -9.48 14.81 -48.59
C PRO A 721 -9.77 14.24 -47.19
N GLN A 722 -9.36 14.97 -46.15
CA GLN A 722 -9.43 14.48 -44.76
C GLN A 722 -10.86 14.14 -44.33
N GLU A 723 -11.86 14.89 -44.81
CA GLU A 723 -13.28 14.73 -44.47
C GLU A 723 -13.82 13.32 -44.74
N THR A 724 -13.20 12.57 -45.66
CA THR A 724 -13.62 11.21 -46.03
C THR A 724 -12.66 10.12 -45.56
N ALA A 725 -11.58 10.47 -44.84
CA ALA A 725 -10.53 9.50 -44.47
C ALA A 725 -11.02 8.37 -43.55
N TRP A 726 -12.15 8.58 -42.85
CA TRP A 726 -12.80 7.57 -42.01
C TRP A 726 -13.71 6.62 -42.79
N ASP A 727 -14.20 7.04 -43.96
CA ASP A 727 -15.19 6.28 -44.73
C ASP A 727 -14.56 5.10 -45.50
N ASP A 728 -13.24 5.08 -45.59
CA ASP A 728 -12.46 4.06 -46.30
C ASP A 728 -12.17 2.81 -45.47
N PHE A 729 -12.46 2.81 -44.16
CA PHE A 729 -12.31 1.62 -43.33
C PHE A 729 -13.44 0.62 -43.62
N ILE A 730 -13.08 -0.60 -43.98
CA ILE A 730 -14.00 -1.72 -44.14
C ILE A 730 -13.97 -2.49 -42.83
N LEU A 731 -14.87 -2.12 -41.93
CA LEU A 731 -14.86 -2.63 -40.56
C LEU A 731 -15.67 -3.93 -40.45
N PRO A 732 -15.16 -4.95 -39.73
CA PRO A 732 -15.96 -6.07 -39.28
C PRO A 732 -17.19 -5.61 -38.49
N ALA A 733 -18.26 -6.41 -38.52
CA ALA A 733 -19.56 -6.04 -37.92
C ALA A 733 -19.50 -5.77 -36.40
N ASN A 734 -18.51 -6.33 -35.71
CA ASN A 734 -18.29 -6.15 -34.28
C ASN A 734 -17.15 -5.16 -33.96
N VAL A 735 -16.71 -4.36 -34.93
CA VAL A 735 -15.82 -3.22 -34.69
C VAL A 735 -16.64 -1.94 -34.74
N VAL A 736 -16.56 -1.13 -33.68
CA VAL A 736 -17.14 0.21 -33.63
C VAL A 736 -16.04 1.24 -33.79
N MET A 737 -16.22 2.14 -34.75
CA MET A 737 -15.39 3.30 -34.99
C MET A 737 -16.29 4.46 -35.41
N PRO A 738 -16.11 5.67 -34.86
CA PRO A 738 -16.90 6.82 -35.29
C PRO A 738 -16.61 7.17 -36.75
N LYS A 739 -17.63 7.61 -37.49
CA LYS A 739 -17.48 8.08 -38.88
C LYS A 739 -17.41 9.61 -38.93
N GLY A 740 -16.27 10.14 -39.33
CA GLY A 740 -16.04 11.58 -39.43
C GLY A 740 -16.27 12.29 -38.09
N ALA A 741 -17.08 13.37 -38.11
CA ALA A 741 -17.36 14.22 -36.95
C ALA A 741 -18.50 13.76 -36.04
N THR A 742 -19.05 12.57 -36.27
CA THR A 742 -20.18 12.04 -35.49
C THR A 742 -19.69 11.00 -34.49
N PRO A 743 -19.72 11.28 -33.18
CA PRO A 743 -19.46 10.29 -32.14
C PRO A 743 -20.51 9.18 -32.14
N GLU A 744 -20.15 8.00 -31.65
CA GLU A 744 -21.05 6.88 -31.51
C GLU A 744 -21.20 6.46 -30.05
N ILE A 745 -22.39 5.99 -29.65
CA ILE A 745 -22.60 5.41 -28.32
C ILE A 745 -22.78 3.91 -28.48
N VAL A 746 -21.90 3.16 -27.85
CA VAL A 746 -22.00 1.70 -27.74
C VAL A 746 -22.51 1.36 -26.36
N ASN A 747 -23.45 0.44 -26.28
CA ASN A 747 -23.89 -0.12 -25.01
C ASN A 747 -23.45 -1.58 -24.94
N ILE A 748 -22.50 -1.87 -24.04
CA ILE A 748 -21.99 -3.22 -23.84
C ILE A 748 -22.33 -3.62 -22.42
N ASP A 749 -23.17 -4.63 -22.26
CA ASP A 749 -23.60 -5.13 -20.94
C ASP A 749 -24.14 -4.06 -19.98
N GLY A 750 -24.80 -3.01 -20.50
CA GLY A 750 -25.34 -1.92 -19.70
C GLY A 750 -24.33 -0.80 -19.38
N VAL A 751 -23.10 -0.90 -19.90
CA VAL A 751 -22.09 0.18 -19.88
C VAL A 751 -22.22 1.00 -21.15
N LYS A 752 -22.57 2.28 -21.03
CA LYS A 752 -22.65 3.21 -22.17
C LYS A 752 -21.32 3.90 -22.43
N ILE A 753 -20.78 3.68 -23.61
CA ILE A 753 -19.45 4.15 -24.02
C ILE A 753 -19.61 5.09 -25.21
N LEU A 754 -19.24 6.35 -25.02
CA LEU A 754 -19.14 7.33 -26.09
C LEU A 754 -17.79 7.15 -26.81
N VAL A 755 -17.81 6.68 -28.05
CA VAL A 755 -16.63 6.55 -28.90
C VAL A 755 -16.53 7.81 -29.76
N ALA A 756 -15.43 8.55 -29.64
CA ALA A 756 -15.25 9.84 -30.30
C ALA A 756 -13.87 9.96 -30.95
N ASN A 757 -13.86 10.18 -32.26
CA ASN A 757 -12.68 10.60 -32.99
C ASN A 757 -12.49 12.08 -32.70
N LEU A 758 -11.57 12.38 -31.79
CA LEU A 758 -11.25 13.76 -31.45
C LEU A 758 -9.88 14.06 -32.04
N PHE A 759 -9.73 15.29 -32.48
CA PHE A 759 -8.46 15.82 -32.98
C PHE A 759 -8.14 17.09 -32.23
N TYR A 760 -6.90 17.54 -32.39
CA TYR A 760 -6.31 18.60 -31.57
C TYR A 760 -7.06 19.92 -31.75
N ASP A 761 -7.85 20.30 -30.76
CA ASP A 761 -8.73 21.48 -30.80
C ASP A 761 -8.62 22.36 -29.56
N MET A 762 -7.60 22.13 -28.71
CA MET A 762 -7.33 22.99 -27.55
C MET A 762 -7.19 24.44 -27.98
N GLU A 763 -8.26 25.21 -27.77
CA GLU A 763 -8.19 26.67 -27.72
C GLU A 763 -7.35 27.01 -26.51
N PHE A 764 -6.17 27.60 -26.74
CA PHE A 764 -5.18 27.83 -25.70
C PHE A 764 -5.79 28.61 -24.52
N ILE A 765 -5.41 28.19 -23.33
CA ILE A 765 -5.60 28.92 -22.07
C ILE A 765 -4.89 30.26 -22.20
N GLY A 766 -5.60 31.33 -22.57
CA GLY A 766 -5.30 32.76 -22.35
C GLY A 766 -3.94 33.39 -22.72
N ALA A 767 -2.83 32.66 -22.86
CA ALA A 767 -1.45 33.19 -22.93
C ALA A 767 -0.39 32.11 -23.29
N PRO A 768 -0.28 31.67 -24.56
CA PRO A 768 0.75 30.72 -25.04
C PRO A 768 2.20 31.17 -24.78
N GLU A 769 2.44 32.47 -24.67
CA GLU A 769 3.72 33.08 -24.36
C GLU A 769 4.32 32.59 -23.02
N TRP A 770 3.51 32.15 -22.06
CA TRP A 770 3.95 31.72 -20.73
C TRP A 770 4.67 30.37 -20.71
N VAL A 771 4.41 29.53 -21.70
CA VAL A 771 5.12 28.25 -21.89
C VAL A 771 6.12 28.34 -23.05
N GLY A 772 6.47 29.55 -23.50
CA GLY A 772 7.45 29.77 -24.56
C GLY A 772 7.00 29.30 -25.94
N ILE A 773 5.68 29.25 -26.16
CA ILE A 773 5.08 28.92 -27.46
C ILE A 773 4.83 30.24 -28.20
N ASP A 774 5.45 30.39 -29.36
CA ASP A 774 5.16 31.49 -30.29
C ASP A 774 4.01 31.05 -31.22
N PRO A 775 2.87 31.77 -31.27
CA PRO A 775 1.78 31.45 -32.18
C PRO A 775 2.20 31.28 -33.65
N ALA A 776 3.23 32.00 -34.12
CA ALA A 776 3.76 31.83 -35.48
C ALA A 776 4.61 30.54 -35.64
N GLY A 777 5.21 30.07 -34.55
CA GLY A 777 5.99 28.83 -34.50
C GLY A 777 5.12 27.57 -34.55
N ILE A 778 3.92 27.62 -33.95
CA ILE A 778 2.87 26.59 -34.05
C ILE A 778 2.59 26.25 -35.53
N GLU A 779 2.45 27.29 -36.36
CA GLU A 779 2.11 27.18 -37.77
C GLU A 779 3.23 26.58 -38.63
N THR A 780 4.49 26.76 -38.21
CA THR A 780 5.67 26.26 -38.95
C THR A 780 6.01 24.81 -38.59
N PHE A 781 5.69 24.36 -37.37
CA PHE A 781 6.17 23.08 -36.85
C PHE A 781 5.51 21.82 -37.46
N TYR A 782 4.27 21.93 -37.94
CA TYR A 782 3.50 20.79 -38.49
C TYR A 782 3.02 20.97 -39.93
N ARG A 783 3.45 22.03 -40.62
CA ARG A 783 3.26 22.17 -42.06
C ARG A 783 4.27 21.27 -42.79
N THR A 784 4.02 19.96 -42.85
CA THR A 784 4.78 19.05 -43.72
C THR A 784 4.11 19.02 -45.09
N GLN A 785 4.76 19.63 -46.08
CA GLN A 785 4.30 19.56 -47.46
C GLN A 785 4.61 18.17 -48.00
N THR A 786 3.58 17.42 -48.42
CA THR A 786 3.77 16.17 -49.14
C THR A 786 4.43 16.43 -50.49
N THR A 787 5.06 15.40 -51.05
CA THR A 787 5.78 15.47 -52.33
C THR A 787 4.91 15.89 -53.54
N ASP A 788 3.59 15.81 -53.42
CA ASP A 788 2.59 16.26 -54.41
C ASP A 788 2.07 17.70 -54.17
N GLY A 789 2.66 18.43 -53.21
CA GLY A 789 2.34 19.83 -52.92
C GLY A 789 1.14 20.04 -51.98
N ARG A 790 0.51 18.97 -51.49
CA ARG A 790 -0.54 19.01 -50.46
C ARG A 790 0.11 19.10 -49.06
N TRP A 791 -0.67 19.42 -48.03
CA TRP A 791 -0.17 19.53 -46.67
C TRP A 791 -0.74 18.38 -45.84
N LEU A 792 0.11 17.57 -45.20
CA LEU A 792 -0.33 16.58 -44.23
C LEU A 792 -0.77 17.33 -42.98
N LEU A 793 -2.09 17.33 -42.72
CA LEU A 793 -2.74 18.17 -41.72
C LEU A 793 -2.54 19.67 -42.04
N SER A 794 -3.42 20.26 -42.85
CA SER A 794 -3.54 21.72 -42.93
C SER A 794 -4.07 22.23 -41.58
N GLY A 795 -3.20 22.26 -40.57
CA GLY A 795 -3.54 22.36 -39.15
C GLY A 795 -4.28 23.62 -38.72
N PHE A 796 -4.58 24.54 -39.63
CA PHE A 796 -5.47 25.69 -39.40
C PHE A 796 -6.80 25.57 -40.15
N ASP A 797 -6.82 25.05 -41.38
CA ASP A 797 -8.05 24.90 -42.18
C ASP A 797 -8.94 23.78 -41.64
N SER A 798 -8.37 22.78 -40.94
CA SER A 798 -9.09 21.67 -40.32
C SER A 798 -9.52 21.95 -38.85
N VAL A 799 -9.08 23.06 -38.25
CA VAL A 799 -9.46 23.43 -36.86
C VAL A 799 -10.97 23.60 -36.68
N PRO A 800 -11.71 24.22 -37.62
CA PRO A 800 -13.17 24.28 -37.52
C PRO A 800 -13.81 22.89 -37.47
N LEU A 801 -13.31 21.95 -38.28
CA LEU A 801 -13.78 20.56 -38.28
C LEU A 801 -13.45 19.90 -36.93
N TYR A 802 -12.22 19.95 -36.44
CA TYR A 802 -11.84 19.34 -35.16
C TYR A 802 -12.63 19.91 -33.98
N ARG A 803 -12.84 21.22 -33.98
CA ARG A 803 -13.71 21.90 -33.00
C ARG A 803 -15.15 21.40 -33.09
N GLU A 804 -15.67 21.21 -34.30
CA GLU A 804 -17.00 20.63 -34.51
C GLU A 804 -17.08 19.20 -33.95
N MET A 805 -16.09 18.35 -34.23
CA MET A 805 -16.02 16.98 -33.68
C MET A 805 -16.09 16.98 -32.16
N THR A 806 -15.30 17.84 -31.52
CA THR A 806 -15.29 17.95 -30.05
C THR A 806 -16.58 18.52 -29.49
N GLN A 807 -17.17 19.53 -30.14
CA GLN A 807 -18.47 20.06 -29.72
C GLN A 807 -19.57 19.00 -29.82
N ASN A 808 -19.55 18.18 -30.87
CA ASN A 808 -20.50 17.09 -31.04
C ASN A 808 -20.33 16.04 -29.93
N ALA A 809 -19.09 15.64 -29.63
CA ALA A 809 -18.80 14.72 -28.54
C ALA A 809 -19.19 15.30 -27.17
N ALA A 810 -18.85 16.56 -26.89
CA ALA A 810 -19.18 17.25 -25.65
C ALA A 810 -20.69 17.26 -25.38
N ARG A 811 -21.51 17.58 -26.39
CA ARG A 811 -22.98 17.56 -26.27
C ARG A 811 -23.56 16.18 -25.97
N MET A 812 -22.86 15.11 -26.32
CA MET A 812 -23.27 13.73 -26.07
C MET A 812 -22.80 13.21 -24.70
N ILE A 813 -21.85 13.88 -24.04
CA ILE A 813 -21.46 13.57 -22.66
C ILE A 813 -22.60 14.00 -21.72
N THR A 814 -23.43 13.02 -21.39
CA THR A 814 -24.59 13.11 -20.53
C THR A 814 -24.39 12.25 -19.29
N PRO A 815 -25.17 12.46 -18.20
CA PRO A 815 -24.99 11.70 -16.96
C PRO A 815 -25.24 10.19 -17.07
N ASP A 816 -25.72 9.66 -18.19
CA ASP A 816 -25.87 8.22 -18.43
C ASP A 816 -24.70 7.61 -19.22
N ILE A 817 -23.72 8.42 -19.65
CA ILE A 817 -22.47 7.92 -20.25
C ILE A 817 -21.52 7.49 -19.14
N ASP A 818 -21.03 6.27 -19.25
CA ASP A 818 -20.14 5.65 -18.26
C ASP A 818 -18.67 5.79 -18.63
N ALA A 819 -18.40 5.77 -19.94
CA ALA A 819 -17.06 5.93 -20.46
C ALA A 819 -17.01 6.75 -21.75
N VAL A 820 -15.88 7.39 -22.01
CA VAL A 820 -15.54 8.00 -23.30
C VAL A 820 -14.26 7.38 -23.82
N ALA A 821 -14.27 6.84 -25.03
CA ALA A 821 -13.10 6.31 -25.72
C ALA A 821 -12.66 7.28 -26.82
N THR A 822 -11.40 7.70 -26.78
CA THR A 822 -10.85 8.64 -27.77
C THR A 822 -9.35 8.42 -28.01
N HIS A 823 -8.77 9.03 -29.04
CA HIS A 823 -7.33 8.96 -29.30
C HIS A 823 -6.56 10.03 -28.51
N VAL A 824 -7.09 11.25 -28.42
CA VAL A 824 -6.38 12.43 -27.88
C VAL A 824 -6.58 12.61 -26.37
N LEU A 825 -5.79 13.50 -25.74
CA LEU A 825 -6.00 13.88 -24.34
C LEU A 825 -7.36 14.61 -24.21
N PRO A 826 -8.33 14.07 -23.46
CA PRO A 826 -9.67 14.65 -23.35
C PRO A 826 -9.72 15.96 -22.53
N HIS A 827 -8.61 16.38 -21.92
CA HIS A 827 -8.55 17.59 -21.10
C HIS A 827 -7.13 18.17 -20.99
N PRO A 828 -6.94 19.51 -21.02
CA PRO A 828 -5.62 20.15 -20.89
C PRO A 828 -4.84 19.78 -19.61
N SER A 829 -5.52 19.46 -18.50
CA SER A 829 -4.86 19.07 -17.24
C SER A 829 -4.00 17.80 -17.33
N LEU A 830 -4.18 17.03 -18.40
CA LEU A 830 -3.41 15.82 -18.66
C LEU A 830 -2.11 16.11 -19.40
N ALA A 831 -2.03 17.26 -20.08
CA ALA A 831 -0.82 17.73 -20.70
C ALA A 831 0.21 18.15 -19.63
N THR A 832 1.49 17.94 -19.95
CA THR A 832 2.61 18.37 -19.13
C THR A 832 3.41 19.38 -19.92
N PHE A 833 3.50 20.59 -19.40
CA PHE A 833 4.28 21.67 -20.00
C PHE A 833 5.60 21.83 -19.28
N LYS A 834 6.66 22.06 -20.02
CA LYS A 834 7.99 22.33 -19.49
C LYS A 834 8.20 23.83 -19.36
N ILE A 835 8.63 24.28 -18.20
CA ILE A 835 8.91 25.71 -17.94
C ILE A 835 10.41 25.94 -17.77
N THR A 836 10.85 27.17 -18.00
CA THR A 836 12.26 27.59 -17.82
C THR A 836 12.59 27.98 -16.40
N GLN A 837 11.57 28.38 -15.63
CA GLN A 837 11.67 28.77 -14.23
C GLN A 837 10.29 28.72 -13.60
N TRP A 838 10.25 28.53 -12.28
CA TRP A 838 9.01 28.62 -11.53
C TRP A 838 8.74 30.08 -11.13
N THR A 839 7.52 30.59 -11.39
CA THR A 839 7.08 31.92 -10.93
C THR A 839 5.73 31.82 -10.21
N PRO A 840 5.40 32.75 -9.29
CA PRO A 840 4.11 32.77 -8.62
C PRO A 840 2.91 32.84 -9.59
N GLU A 841 3.08 33.53 -10.71
CA GLU A 841 2.06 33.65 -11.77
C GLU A 841 1.80 32.29 -12.44
N LEU A 842 2.87 31.56 -12.79
CA LEU A 842 2.78 30.21 -13.36
C LEU A 842 2.17 29.22 -12.36
N GLU A 843 2.48 29.34 -11.07
CA GLU A 843 1.88 28.49 -10.03
C GLU A 843 0.39 28.76 -9.86
N SER A 844 -0.02 30.04 -9.85
CA SER A 844 -1.42 30.43 -9.77
C SER A 844 -2.21 29.89 -10.96
N LEU A 845 -1.64 30.03 -12.17
CA LEU A 845 -2.25 29.50 -13.38
C LEU A 845 -2.35 27.97 -13.36
N ALA A 846 -1.27 27.28 -12.97
CA ALA A 846 -1.27 25.82 -12.91
C ALA A 846 -2.37 25.29 -11.98
N ARG A 847 -2.62 26.00 -10.86
CA ARG A 847 -3.73 25.69 -9.95
C ARG A 847 -5.09 26.02 -10.56
N GLN A 848 -5.24 27.17 -11.19
CA GLN A 848 -6.51 27.61 -11.79
C GLN A 848 -6.97 26.67 -12.92
N GLU A 849 -6.03 26.28 -13.77
CA GLU A 849 -6.30 25.54 -15.01
C GLU A 849 -6.06 24.03 -14.87
N GLY A 850 -5.63 23.60 -13.67
CA GLY A 850 -5.26 22.21 -13.40
C GLY A 850 -4.07 21.72 -14.23
N LEU A 851 -3.24 22.64 -14.75
CA LEU A 851 -2.09 22.32 -15.58
C LEU A 851 -0.98 21.68 -14.76
N THR A 852 -0.17 20.87 -15.43
CA THR A 852 1.08 20.41 -14.88
C THR A 852 2.24 21.09 -15.55
N LEU A 853 3.02 21.77 -14.73
CA LEU A 853 4.27 22.37 -15.13
C LEU A 853 5.43 21.55 -14.56
N VAL A 854 6.43 21.28 -15.39
CA VAL A 854 7.66 20.59 -15.01
C VAL A 854 8.84 21.50 -15.26
N PHE A 855 9.67 21.67 -14.23
CA PHE A 855 10.95 22.34 -14.32
C PHE A 855 12.06 21.28 -14.20
N ASP A 856 12.61 20.85 -15.34
CA ASP A 856 13.67 19.82 -15.40
C ASP A 856 14.79 20.24 -16.38
N PRO A 857 15.65 21.18 -15.97
CA PRO A 857 16.73 21.67 -16.82
C PRO A 857 17.76 20.59 -17.17
N GLU A 858 17.92 19.56 -16.33
CA GLU A 858 18.89 18.49 -16.58
C GLU A 858 18.36 17.48 -17.60
N GLY A 859 17.09 17.07 -17.49
CA GLY A 859 16.43 16.26 -18.50
C GLY A 859 16.39 16.96 -19.86
N ASP A 860 16.14 18.28 -19.88
CA ASP A 860 16.23 19.08 -21.10
C ASP A 860 17.63 19.04 -21.72
N ARG A 861 18.70 19.14 -20.91
CA ARG A 861 20.10 19.03 -21.39
C ARG A 861 20.40 17.65 -21.95
N ARG A 862 19.96 16.57 -21.28
CA ARG A 862 20.16 15.20 -21.76
C ARG A 862 19.48 14.96 -23.10
N GLN A 863 18.23 15.42 -23.25
CA GLN A 863 17.51 15.29 -24.51
C GLN A 863 18.09 16.16 -25.62
N ALA A 864 18.50 17.38 -25.29
CA ALA A 864 19.15 18.28 -26.24
C ALA A 864 20.44 17.65 -26.80
N ALA A 865 21.24 17.00 -25.94
CA ALA A 865 22.42 16.26 -26.36
C ALA A 865 22.06 15.06 -27.27
N PHE A 866 21.02 14.30 -26.92
CA PHE A 866 20.57 13.15 -27.71
C PHE A 866 20.10 13.54 -29.12
N TYR A 867 19.27 14.58 -29.22
CA TYR A 867 18.73 15.08 -30.49
C TYR A 867 19.65 16.10 -31.19
N GLN A 868 20.86 16.34 -30.67
CA GLN A 868 21.83 17.30 -31.22
C GLN A 868 21.24 18.71 -31.41
N THR A 869 20.47 19.17 -30.43
CA THR A 869 19.76 20.46 -30.43
C THR A 869 19.99 21.22 -29.12
N THR A 870 19.27 22.32 -28.87
CA THR A 870 19.37 23.09 -27.61
C THR A 870 18.27 22.70 -26.61
N PRO A 871 18.51 22.83 -25.28
CA PRO A 871 17.49 22.60 -24.26
C PRO A 871 16.22 23.45 -24.47
N ASP A 872 16.38 24.67 -24.98
CA ASP A 872 15.26 25.55 -25.30
C ASP A 872 14.42 25.01 -26.46
N LEU A 873 15.06 24.51 -27.52
CA LEU A 873 14.37 23.90 -28.65
C LEU A 873 13.64 22.61 -28.25
N ILE A 874 14.22 21.77 -27.38
CA ILE A 874 13.52 20.61 -26.81
C ILE A 874 12.28 21.04 -26.02
N ARG A 875 12.42 22.06 -25.17
CA ARG A 875 11.32 22.57 -24.35
C ARG A 875 10.18 23.09 -25.23
N ARG A 876 10.50 23.92 -26.22
CA ARG A 876 9.53 24.45 -27.18
C ARG A 876 8.87 23.34 -27.97
N TYR A 877 9.66 22.42 -28.53
CA TYR A 877 9.15 21.25 -29.24
C TYR A 877 8.14 20.47 -28.41
N TRP A 878 8.45 20.24 -27.13
CA TRP A 878 7.53 19.55 -26.24
C TRP A 878 6.28 20.34 -25.90
N ASN A 879 6.42 21.62 -25.62
CA ASN A 879 5.26 22.45 -25.31
C ASN A 879 4.35 22.60 -26.54
N TYR A 880 4.92 22.69 -27.75
CA TYR A 880 4.17 22.57 -28.99
C TYR A 880 3.45 21.22 -29.06
N LYS A 881 4.17 20.09 -28.92
CA LYS A 881 3.55 18.76 -28.97
C LYS A 881 2.43 18.58 -27.93
N ALA A 882 2.64 19.03 -26.69
CA ALA A 882 1.64 18.95 -25.61
C ALA A 882 0.37 19.75 -25.94
N THR A 883 0.51 20.89 -26.63
CA THR A 883 -0.61 21.71 -27.13
C THR A 883 -1.39 20.99 -28.23
N PHE A 884 -0.70 20.25 -29.07
CA PHE A 884 -1.29 19.47 -30.14
C PHE A 884 -1.60 18.03 -29.73
N MET A 885 -1.86 17.78 -28.45
CA MET A 885 -2.20 16.43 -27.98
C MET A 885 -3.51 16.38 -27.19
N GLY A 886 -4.14 17.52 -26.93
CA GLY A 886 -5.36 17.58 -26.16
C GLY A 886 -6.54 18.23 -26.85
N SER A 887 -7.66 18.06 -26.19
CA SER A 887 -8.97 18.53 -26.59
C SER A 887 -9.68 19.23 -25.42
N ASN A 888 -10.53 20.19 -25.73
CA ASN A 888 -11.37 20.90 -24.76
C ASN A 888 -12.73 20.19 -24.54
N LEU A 889 -12.79 18.88 -24.74
CA LEU A 889 -13.99 18.05 -24.67
C LEU A 889 -14.86 18.26 -23.41
N LEU A 890 -14.21 18.50 -22.27
CA LEU A 890 -14.89 18.71 -20.99
C LEU A 890 -15.24 20.17 -20.69
N ASP A 891 -15.05 21.09 -21.64
CA ASP A 891 -15.42 22.49 -21.49
C ASP A 891 -16.95 22.64 -21.40
N PRO A 892 -17.50 23.19 -20.29
CA PRO A 892 -18.92 23.37 -20.09
C PRO A 892 -19.57 24.26 -21.16
N ARG A 893 -18.81 25.14 -21.81
CA ARG A 893 -19.28 26.00 -22.91
C ARG A 893 -19.74 25.18 -24.12
N TRP A 894 -19.28 23.94 -24.25
CA TRP A 894 -19.62 23.04 -25.36
C TRP A 894 -20.74 22.05 -25.00
N GLY A 895 -21.28 22.14 -23.79
CA GLY A 895 -22.47 21.40 -23.37
C GLY A 895 -22.19 20.06 -22.68
N ALA A 896 -20.93 19.73 -22.39
CA ALA A 896 -20.57 18.55 -21.62
C ALA A 896 -21.14 18.59 -20.20
N LYS A 897 -21.80 17.50 -19.79
CA LYS A 897 -22.37 17.31 -18.45
C LYS A 897 -21.85 15.99 -17.85
N PRO A 898 -20.55 15.91 -17.53
CA PRO A 898 -19.98 14.69 -16.97
C PRO A 898 -20.63 14.36 -15.63
N GLN A 899 -20.78 13.06 -15.35
CA GLN A 899 -21.14 12.57 -14.01
C GLN A 899 -19.88 12.19 -13.22
N ALA A 900 -20.02 12.15 -11.89
CA ALA A 900 -18.98 11.62 -11.02
C ALA A 900 -18.68 10.16 -11.39
N GLY A 901 -17.41 9.84 -11.64
CA GLY A 901 -16.98 8.50 -12.02
C GLY A 901 -16.97 8.23 -13.54
N LEU A 902 -17.30 9.22 -14.38
CA LEU A 902 -17.11 9.12 -15.84
C LEU A 902 -15.66 8.75 -16.14
N THR A 903 -15.47 7.70 -16.95
CA THR A 903 -14.15 7.15 -17.28
C THR A 903 -13.72 7.49 -18.71
N PHE A 904 -12.60 8.19 -18.87
CA PHE A 904 -11.98 8.46 -20.16
C PHE A 904 -10.90 7.43 -20.46
N LEU A 905 -11.04 6.76 -21.60
CA LEU A 905 -10.07 5.83 -22.19
C LEU A 905 -9.41 6.56 -23.36
N TYR A 906 -8.08 6.69 -23.34
CA TYR A 906 -7.41 7.46 -24.38
C TYR A 906 -6.04 6.93 -24.83
N GLY A 907 -5.74 7.19 -26.10
CA GLY A 907 -4.57 6.66 -26.81
C GLY A 907 -3.25 7.37 -26.49
N HIS A 908 -3.19 8.67 -26.75
CA HIS A 908 -2.02 9.53 -26.58
C HIS A 908 -1.80 9.94 -25.12
N ASN A 909 -0.63 9.68 -24.52
CA ASN A 909 -0.37 10.07 -23.13
C ASN A 909 0.98 10.76 -22.87
N HIS A 910 0.96 11.71 -21.94
CA HIS A 910 2.13 12.33 -21.33
C HIS A 910 2.36 11.95 -19.85
N ARG A 911 1.53 11.09 -19.24
CA ARG A 911 1.55 10.79 -17.78
C ARG A 911 1.40 9.30 -17.43
N GLY A 912 1.03 8.98 -16.18
CA GLY A 912 0.84 7.61 -15.69
C GLY A 912 -0.42 6.92 -16.22
N ARG A 913 -0.63 5.65 -15.82
CA ARG A 913 -1.66 4.74 -16.37
C ARG A 913 -3.10 5.02 -15.93
N GLU A 914 -3.28 5.56 -14.73
CA GLU A 914 -4.60 5.90 -14.18
C GLU A 914 -4.48 7.17 -13.36
N LYS A 915 -5.42 8.10 -13.55
CA LYS A 915 -5.49 9.34 -12.79
C LYS A 915 -6.93 9.78 -12.56
N TRP A 916 -7.24 10.13 -11.32
CA TRP A 916 -8.45 10.87 -10.99
C TRP A 916 -8.18 12.37 -11.06
N ASN A 917 -9.12 13.13 -11.62
CA ASN A 917 -9.06 14.59 -11.58
C ASN A 917 -10.45 15.19 -11.33
N VAL A 918 -10.49 16.40 -10.77
CA VAL A 918 -11.73 17.16 -10.61
C VAL A 918 -11.80 18.16 -11.75
N VAL A 919 -12.72 17.95 -12.69
CA VAL A 919 -12.93 18.84 -13.83
C VAL A 919 -14.26 19.56 -13.62
N HIS A 920 -14.20 20.89 -13.50
CA HIS A 920 -15.36 21.74 -13.18
C HIS A 920 -16.20 21.25 -11.98
N GLY A 921 -15.52 20.81 -10.92
CA GLY A 921 -16.18 20.31 -9.70
C GLY A 921 -16.66 18.86 -9.78
N THR A 922 -16.47 18.18 -10.93
CA THR A 922 -16.88 16.77 -11.12
C THR A 922 -15.66 15.86 -11.12
N PRO A 923 -15.59 14.83 -10.26
CA PRO A 923 -14.51 13.86 -10.27
C PRO A 923 -14.65 12.91 -11.46
N VAL A 924 -13.64 12.88 -12.32
CA VAL A 924 -13.57 12.03 -13.52
C VAL A 924 -12.30 11.18 -13.48
N ARG A 925 -12.36 10.00 -14.11
CA ARG A 925 -11.27 9.02 -14.18
C ARG A 925 -10.65 9.05 -15.56
N PHE A 926 -9.33 9.08 -15.66
CA PHE A 926 -8.57 9.05 -16.90
C PHE A 926 -7.69 7.78 -16.92
N LEU A 927 -7.81 6.99 -17.99
CA LEU A 927 -7.12 5.71 -18.18
C LEU A 927 -6.43 5.68 -19.55
N THR A 928 -5.19 5.21 -19.57
CA THR A 928 -4.38 5.04 -20.78
C THR A 928 -3.26 4.02 -20.52
N HIS A 929 -2.86 3.27 -21.54
CA HIS A 929 -1.79 2.26 -21.38
C HIS A 929 -0.42 2.75 -21.76
N GLN A 930 -0.33 3.90 -22.42
CA GLN A 930 0.95 4.54 -22.67
C GLN A 930 1.59 4.98 -21.36
N ARG A 931 2.75 4.40 -21.04
CA ARG A 931 3.66 4.98 -20.06
C ARG A 931 4.19 6.27 -20.68
N GLY A 932 3.93 7.42 -20.06
CA GLY A 932 4.59 8.65 -20.46
C GLY A 932 6.10 8.40 -20.59
N GLN A 933 6.69 8.81 -21.72
CA GLN A 933 8.09 8.56 -22.10
C GLN A 933 9.12 9.04 -21.03
N TRP A 934 8.65 9.73 -20.00
CA TRP A 934 9.43 10.29 -18.89
C TRP A 934 9.71 9.34 -17.72
N MET A 935 9.00 8.20 -17.59
CA MET A 935 9.40 7.21 -16.57
C MET A 935 10.65 6.39 -16.95
N VAL A 936 11.16 6.53 -18.18
CA VAL A 936 12.34 5.77 -18.66
C VAL A 936 13.64 6.58 -18.58
N MET A 937 13.61 7.84 -18.13
CA MET A 937 14.83 8.67 -17.98
C MET A 937 15.07 9.21 -16.57
N GLY A 938 14.64 8.42 -15.58
CA GLY A 938 14.95 8.59 -14.16
C GLY A 938 15.16 7.23 -13.49
N GLN A 939 16.03 6.40 -14.07
CA GLN A 939 16.71 5.29 -13.40
C GLN A 939 18.15 5.25 -13.87
#